data_AF-A0A8C2BRY5-F1
#
_entry.id   AF-A0A8C2BRY5-F1
#
_cell.length_a   1.000
_cell.length_b   1.000
_cell.length_c   1.000
_cell.angle_alpha   90.00
_cell.angle_beta   90.00
_cell.angle_gamma   90.00
#
_symmetry.space_group_name_H-M   'P 1'
#
loop_
_entity.id
_entity.type
_entity.pdbx_description
1 polymer ?
#
loop_
_entity_poly.entity_id
_entity_poly.type
_entity_poly.pdbx_seq_one_letter_code
_entity_poly.pdbx_strand_id
1 'polypeptide(L)'
;MHVLKSPLCPPPVQVLLVLTTFQVPLFIMRFGQSRLYRSEDYGKTFQDITDLINNTFIQTEFGIAIGPENSGKVILTGDLTEGRVTKIFRSDDFGRSFLTSELPFHPLMQIRYNPRDSNILVVYSINYDLWLSVDFGANWRKIHETVCLMKWGIDDTIFLTTNPNGSCSDRGMLELRKSLDYGKTFKTIGSRIYSFGLGGRFVFASIMTDSGSTRMIHVSVDQGETWDMAQLPTVGHEQFYSILAANNDMIFMHVDEPGDSGIGSIYVSDDRGIVFSKSLERHLYTTTGGDTDFTNITSLRGVYMTSILAVDGSVQTVITFNQGGEWRTLQKPWNGECDSTTVHPDKVRCSLHIHASYSISMKLNVPMQPLSEPNAVGLILAHGSVGGAVSVLSPDVFVSEDGGYTWFQALKGPHHYAILDSGGLLVAVEFSTDEGQCWHVHNFTDEPMYFTGLASEPGARSMNISLWGYRETVLNQYWVSVTIDFRQLLSRDCQENDYIQWLAHSSDISDPTDGCMLGYKERFLRLRKDSVCWNGRDYIVTKEPTTCPCTLNDFQCDFGFYHAENSSVCVEQPDLIGHSLEFCLHGRKEQLQTSGYRKIPGDHCEGGITPERKEIDLSKKCVSNLLRTEPLVSFYCIINVKIYTLSAISVLWLLFNVFDRFLVHRYSVLQQHAEANGIEGVDDLDTLEGGKTHYHDDSDEVHTDTHW
;
A
#
# COMPACT_ATOMS: atom_id res chain seq x y z
N MET A 1 42.13 -26.51 -1.29
CA MET A 1 41.85 -25.86 0.01
C MET A 1 40.56 -26.48 0.52
N HIS A 2 40.66 -27.39 1.50
CA HIS A 2 39.52 -28.11 2.04
C HIS A 2 38.67 -27.16 2.89
N VAL A 3 37.49 -26.77 2.40
CA VAL A 3 36.47 -26.10 3.21
C VAL A 3 35.66 -27.20 3.88
N LEU A 4 35.87 -27.33 5.19
CA LEU A 4 35.08 -28.18 6.07
C LEU A 4 33.62 -27.68 6.02
N LYS A 5 32.71 -28.53 5.54
CA LYS A 5 31.26 -28.36 5.75
C LYS A 5 31.04 -28.31 7.27
N SER A 6 30.53 -27.19 7.76
CA SER A 6 29.99 -27.09 9.11
C SER A 6 28.80 -28.06 9.23
N PRO A 7 28.61 -28.71 10.39
CA PRO A 7 27.48 -29.59 10.60
C PRO A 7 26.22 -28.74 10.78
N LEU A 8 25.30 -28.87 9.82
CA LEU A 8 23.85 -28.93 10.01
C LEU A 8 23.29 -28.00 11.11
N CYS A 9 22.99 -26.74 10.77
CA CYS A 9 21.79 -26.14 11.34
C CYS A 9 20.61 -27.05 10.92
N PRO A 10 19.75 -27.50 11.84
CA PRO A 10 18.52 -28.17 11.43
C PRO A 10 17.73 -27.24 10.49
N PRO A 11 17.04 -27.78 9.48
CA PRO A 11 16.14 -26.97 8.67
C PRO A 11 15.18 -26.24 9.61
N PRO A 12 14.80 -24.98 9.31
CA PRO A 12 13.86 -24.25 10.14
C PRO A 12 12.61 -25.11 10.33
N VAL A 13 12.28 -25.43 11.59
CA VAL A 13 11.07 -26.17 11.94
C VAL A 13 9.91 -25.22 11.67
N GLN A 14 9.13 -25.52 10.63
CA GLN A 14 8.02 -24.67 10.26
C GLN A 14 6.83 -24.96 11.13
N VAL A 15 6.45 -23.97 11.91
CA VAL A 15 5.34 -24.09 12.84
C VAL A 15 4.12 -23.37 12.29
N LEU A 16 2.98 -24.04 12.31
CA LEU A 16 1.67 -23.42 12.07
C LEU A 16 0.86 -23.43 13.38
N LEU A 17 0.18 -22.32 13.64
CA LEU A 17 -0.80 -22.20 14.70
C LEU A 17 -2.18 -21.94 14.10
N VAL A 18 -3.19 -22.65 14.58
CA VAL A 18 -4.58 -22.50 14.15
C VAL A 18 -5.41 -22.20 15.37
N LEU A 19 -6.03 -21.02 15.39
CA LEU A 19 -6.90 -20.57 16.46
C LEU A 19 -8.34 -20.57 15.95
N THR A 20 -9.24 -21.20 16.70
CA THR A 20 -10.68 -21.11 16.45
C THR A 20 -11.37 -20.62 17.71
N THR A 21 -12.34 -19.72 17.57
CA THR A 21 -13.10 -19.16 18.70
C THR A 21 -14.58 -19.25 18.40
N PHE A 22 -15.37 -19.60 19.42
CA PHE A 22 -16.82 -19.72 19.31
C PHE A 22 -17.46 -19.01 20.50
N GLN A 23 -18.48 -18.20 20.23
CA GLN A 23 -19.26 -17.53 21.26
C GLN A 23 -20.71 -18.00 21.18
N VAL A 24 -21.26 -18.44 22.32
CA VAL A 24 -22.70 -18.73 22.42
C VAL A 24 -23.40 -17.54 23.06
N PRO A 25 -24.30 -16.84 22.34
CA PRO A 25 -25.11 -15.79 22.93
C PRO A 25 -26.21 -16.42 23.79
N LEU A 26 -25.95 -16.62 25.08
CA LEU A 26 -27.00 -16.84 26.07
C LEU A 26 -27.34 -15.49 26.72
N PHE A 27 -28.63 -15.16 26.78
CA PHE A 27 -29.23 -13.88 27.23
C PHE A 27 -28.74 -13.33 28.60
N ILE A 28 -27.91 -14.07 29.35
CA ILE A 28 -27.44 -13.71 30.70
C ILE A 28 -25.91 -13.92 30.89
N MET A 29 -25.26 -14.78 30.10
CA MET A 29 -23.80 -15.01 30.17
C MET A 29 -23.21 -15.33 28.79
N ARG A 30 -22.14 -14.63 28.40
CA ARG A 30 -21.34 -14.98 27.22
C ARG A 30 -20.40 -16.13 27.59
N PHE A 31 -20.69 -17.33 27.12
CA PHE A 31 -19.73 -18.44 27.16
C PHE A 31 -18.97 -18.44 25.84
N GLY A 32 -17.72 -17.97 25.90
CA GLY A 32 -16.77 -18.07 24.79
C GLY A 32 -15.85 -19.28 25.00
N GLN A 33 -15.61 -20.04 23.95
CA GLN A 33 -14.61 -21.11 23.93
C GLN A 33 -13.62 -20.87 22.80
N SER A 34 -12.33 -21.10 23.07
CA SER A 34 -11.28 -21.09 22.06
C SER A 34 -10.61 -22.46 21.99
N ARG A 35 -10.11 -22.82 20.80
CA ARG A 35 -9.23 -23.97 20.56
C ARG A 35 -7.99 -23.49 19.84
N LEU A 36 -6.84 -23.98 20.25
CA LEU A 36 -5.55 -23.68 19.65
C LEU A 36 -4.88 -24.99 19.23
N TYR A 37 -4.53 -25.09 17.95
CA TYR A 37 -3.82 -26.21 17.39
C TYR A 37 -2.44 -25.80 16.90
N ARG A 38 -1.48 -26.72 16.97
CA ARG A 38 -0.11 -26.50 16.53
C ARG A 38 0.39 -27.64 15.66
N SER A 39 1.04 -27.29 14.56
CA SER A 39 1.71 -28.21 13.64
C SER A 39 3.20 -27.87 13.57
N GLU A 40 4.07 -28.88 13.49
CA GLU A 40 5.52 -28.73 13.25
C GLU A 40 5.97 -29.31 11.90
N ASP A 41 5.02 -29.76 11.07
CA ASP A 41 5.28 -30.55 9.86
C ASP A 41 4.52 -30.01 8.64
N TYR A 42 4.43 -28.68 8.52
CA TYR A 42 3.77 -27.97 7.41
C TYR A 42 2.24 -28.12 7.34
N GLY A 43 1.62 -28.58 8.43
CA GLY A 43 0.17 -28.76 8.53
C GLY A 43 -0.27 -30.20 8.24
N LYS A 44 0.68 -31.14 8.08
CA LYS A 44 0.37 -32.56 7.89
C LYS A 44 -0.29 -33.13 9.14
N THR A 45 0.13 -32.71 10.33
CA THR A 45 -0.50 -33.09 11.61
C THR A 45 -0.64 -31.91 12.56
N PHE A 46 -1.79 -31.85 13.24
CA PHE A 46 -2.08 -30.81 14.23
C PHE A 46 -2.30 -31.43 15.61
N GLN A 47 -1.66 -30.85 16.62
CA GLN A 47 -1.87 -31.18 18.02
C GLN A 47 -2.76 -30.11 18.68
N ASP A 48 -3.81 -30.52 19.39
CA ASP A 48 -4.58 -29.61 20.27
C ASP A 48 -3.70 -29.22 21.47
N ILE A 49 -3.39 -27.93 21.56
CA ILE A 49 -2.59 -27.32 22.63
C ILE A 49 -3.39 -26.30 23.44
N THR A 50 -4.72 -26.37 23.39
CA THR A 50 -5.64 -25.46 24.09
C THR A 50 -5.40 -25.42 25.60
N ASP A 51 -4.93 -26.51 26.19
CA ASP A 51 -4.63 -26.58 27.62
C ASP A 51 -3.44 -25.67 28.02
N LEU A 52 -2.54 -25.34 27.08
CA LEU A 52 -1.42 -24.41 27.34
C LEU A 52 -1.88 -22.97 27.57
N ILE A 53 -3.09 -22.62 27.13
CA ILE A 53 -3.74 -21.34 27.38
C ILE A 53 -4.85 -21.45 28.44
N ASN A 54 -4.84 -22.52 29.24
CA ASN A 54 -5.86 -22.80 30.27
C ASN A 54 -7.30 -22.75 29.75
N ASN A 55 -7.51 -23.13 28.47
CA ASN A 55 -8.82 -23.07 27.81
C ASN A 55 -9.48 -21.68 27.84
N THR A 56 -8.67 -20.62 27.92
CA THR A 56 -9.12 -19.23 27.98
C THR A 56 -9.69 -18.78 26.64
N PHE A 57 -10.74 -17.96 26.68
CA PHE A 57 -11.26 -17.32 25.49
C PHE A 57 -10.28 -16.27 24.96
N ILE A 58 -9.86 -16.44 23.70
CA ILE A 58 -8.96 -15.53 22.99
C ILE A 58 -9.77 -14.54 22.17
N GLN A 59 -9.38 -13.27 22.23
CA GLN A 59 -9.97 -12.16 21.49
C GLN A 59 -9.46 -12.17 20.04
N THR A 60 -10.32 -12.54 19.10
CA THR A 60 -9.96 -12.67 17.68
C THR A 60 -9.65 -11.33 17.01
N GLU A 61 -10.18 -10.24 17.53
CA GLU A 61 -9.90 -8.87 17.09
C GLU A 61 -8.39 -8.53 17.17
N PHE A 62 -7.66 -9.18 18.06
CA PHE A 62 -6.21 -9.03 18.17
C PHE A 62 -5.42 -10.11 17.42
N GLY A 63 -6.08 -11.12 16.88
CA GLY A 63 -5.46 -12.24 16.15
C GLY A 63 -4.35 -12.95 16.94
N ILE A 64 -3.40 -13.53 16.20
CA ILE A 64 -2.18 -14.11 16.75
C ILE A 64 -1.01 -13.16 16.43
N ALA A 65 -0.43 -12.53 17.45
CA ALA A 65 0.69 -11.61 17.26
C ALA A 65 2.01 -12.40 17.15
N ILE A 66 2.44 -12.65 15.91
CA ILE A 66 3.68 -13.35 15.57
C ILE A 66 4.87 -12.37 15.57
N GLY A 67 5.95 -12.76 16.24
CA GLY A 67 7.19 -11.98 16.27
C GLY A 67 7.90 -11.94 14.93
N PRO A 68 8.79 -10.95 14.72
CA PRO A 68 9.53 -10.81 13.46
C PRO A 68 10.49 -11.99 13.22
N GLU A 69 10.76 -12.24 11.94
CA GLU A 69 11.70 -13.24 11.44
C GLU A 69 11.52 -14.63 12.09
N ASN A 70 12.60 -15.23 12.61
CA ASN A 70 12.61 -16.53 13.28
C ASN A 70 12.69 -16.39 14.81
N SER A 71 12.15 -15.31 15.37
CA SER A 71 12.19 -15.08 16.82
C SER A 71 11.45 -16.15 17.64
N GLY A 72 10.54 -16.90 17.01
CA GLY A 72 9.71 -17.91 17.67
C GLY A 72 8.67 -17.33 18.63
N LYS A 73 8.47 -16.01 18.60
CA LYS A 73 7.61 -15.32 19.55
C LYS A 73 6.16 -15.29 19.10
N VAL A 74 5.27 -15.58 20.02
CA VAL A 74 3.83 -15.59 19.80
C VAL A 74 3.15 -14.95 21.01
N ILE A 75 2.22 -14.03 20.76
CA ILE A 75 1.35 -13.47 21.78
C ILE A 75 -0.11 -13.70 21.39
N LEU A 76 -0.90 -14.22 22.35
CA LEU A 76 -2.35 -14.32 22.27
C LEU A 76 -2.96 -13.46 23.37
N THR A 77 -4.02 -12.72 23.06
CA THR A 77 -4.72 -11.86 24.03
C THR A 77 -6.05 -12.50 24.40
N GLY A 78 -6.28 -12.75 25.68
CA GLY A 78 -7.50 -13.39 26.17
C GLY A 78 -8.18 -12.61 27.29
N ASP A 79 -9.49 -12.84 27.45
CA ASP A 79 -10.30 -12.22 28.50
C ASP A 79 -10.55 -13.17 29.68
N LEU A 80 -10.82 -12.60 30.85
CA LEU A 80 -11.47 -13.29 31.96
C LEU A 80 -12.87 -12.74 32.18
N THR A 81 -13.84 -13.65 32.12
CA THR A 81 -15.25 -13.44 32.44
C THR A 81 -15.52 -13.11 33.92
N GLU A 82 -14.49 -12.97 34.76
CA GLU A 82 -14.62 -12.74 36.21
C GLU A 82 -13.81 -11.55 36.76
N GLY A 83 -13.57 -10.51 35.94
CA GLY A 83 -13.26 -9.17 36.47
C GLY A 83 -12.06 -8.46 35.84
N ARG A 84 -12.33 -7.67 34.80
CA ARG A 84 -11.61 -6.45 34.36
C ARG A 84 -10.09 -6.51 34.13
N VAL A 85 -9.42 -7.67 34.09
CA VAL A 85 -7.97 -7.73 33.84
C VAL A 85 -7.71 -8.53 32.57
N THR A 86 -7.12 -7.88 31.56
CA THR A 86 -6.73 -8.52 30.30
C THR A 86 -5.50 -9.40 30.55
N LYS A 87 -5.50 -10.62 29.99
CA LYS A 87 -4.36 -11.53 30.03
C LYS A 87 -3.75 -11.69 28.66
N ILE A 88 -2.44 -11.86 28.64
CA ILE A 88 -1.71 -12.29 27.45
C ILE A 88 -0.99 -13.61 27.72
N PHE A 89 -0.99 -14.47 26.71
CA PHE A 89 -0.24 -15.72 26.67
C PHE A 89 0.92 -15.52 25.72
N ARG A 90 2.13 -15.73 26.22
CA ARG A 90 3.38 -15.39 25.54
C ARG A 90 4.23 -16.62 25.38
N SER A 91 4.65 -16.93 24.17
CA SER A 91 5.59 -18.00 23.86
C SER A 91 6.83 -17.42 23.21
N ASP A 92 8.01 -17.91 23.57
CA ASP A 92 9.31 -17.61 22.95
C ASP A 92 9.92 -18.86 22.28
N ASP A 93 9.13 -19.92 22.14
CA ASP A 93 9.55 -21.25 21.67
C ASP A 93 8.62 -21.81 20.57
N PHE A 94 8.11 -20.91 19.71
CA PHE A 94 7.22 -21.23 18.59
C PHE A 94 5.91 -21.88 19.04
N GLY A 95 5.29 -21.38 20.11
CA GLY A 95 4.01 -21.87 20.64
C GLY A 95 4.09 -23.24 21.32
N ARG A 96 5.29 -23.71 21.70
CA ARG A 96 5.45 -24.99 22.40
C ARG A 96 5.11 -24.88 23.89
N SER A 97 5.36 -23.73 24.50
CA SER A 97 4.92 -23.38 25.84
C SER A 97 4.44 -21.94 25.90
N PHE A 98 3.52 -21.65 26.82
CA PHE A 98 2.97 -20.31 27.01
C PHE A 98 3.10 -19.86 28.47
N LEU A 99 3.59 -18.65 28.65
CA LEU A 99 3.62 -17.94 29.92
C LEU A 99 2.48 -16.93 29.95
N THR A 100 1.68 -16.95 31.01
CA THR A 100 0.60 -15.98 31.22
C THR A 100 1.12 -14.72 31.90
N SER A 101 0.70 -13.55 31.43
CA SER A 101 0.92 -12.26 32.08
C SER A 101 -0.37 -11.45 32.12
N GLU A 102 -0.57 -10.74 33.22
CA GLU A 102 -1.68 -9.81 33.39
C GLU A 102 -1.25 -8.42 32.95
N LEU A 103 -2.08 -7.77 32.14
CA LEU A 103 -1.84 -6.40 31.68
C LEU A 103 -2.40 -5.40 32.70
N PRO A 104 -1.67 -4.32 33.02
CA PRO A 104 -2.19 -3.24 33.86
C PRO A 104 -3.15 -2.30 33.11
N PHE A 105 -3.51 -2.63 31.87
CA PHE A 105 -4.36 -1.85 30.97
C PHE A 105 -5.17 -2.78 30.05
N HIS A 106 -6.16 -2.22 29.36
CA HIS A 106 -6.85 -2.90 28.27
C HIS A 106 -6.28 -2.43 26.93
N PRO A 107 -5.73 -3.33 26.09
CA PRO A 107 -5.23 -2.97 24.77
C PRO A 107 -6.39 -2.51 23.88
N LEU A 108 -6.14 -1.51 23.03
CA LEU A 108 -7.07 -1.09 21.97
C LEU A 108 -6.68 -1.70 20.61
N MET A 109 -5.45 -2.20 20.48
CA MET A 109 -4.91 -2.79 19.26
C MET A 109 -4.12 -4.06 19.57
N GLN A 110 -3.79 -4.81 18.52
CA GLN A 110 -2.81 -5.88 18.61
C GLN A 110 -1.45 -5.33 19.11
N ILE A 111 -0.82 -6.05 20.05
CA ILE A 111 0.51 -5.70 20.55
C ILE A 111 1.53 -5.77 19.41
N ARG A 112 2.28 -4.68 19.19
CA ARG A 112 3.27 -4.59 18.11
C ARG A 112 4.67 -4.85 18.63
N TYR A 113 5.40 -5.70 17.90
CA TYR A 113 6.83 -5.92 18.11
C TYR A 113 7.65 -4.77 17.54
N ASN A 114 8.79 -4.48 18.18
CA ASN A 114 9.85 -3.75 17.52
C ASN A 114 10.44 -4.63 16.39
N PRO A 115 10.60 -4.12 15.16
CA PRO A 115 11.12 -4.91 14.04
C PRO A 115 12.54 -5.46 14.21
N ARG A 116 13.41 -4.82 15.01
CA ARG A 116 14.80 -5.23 15.26
C ARG A 116 14.95 -6.10 16.50
N ASP A 117 14.25 -5.78 17.58
CA ASP A 117 14.28 -6.55 18.83
C ASP A 117 12.89 -7.03 19.23
N SER A 118 12.66 -8.32 18.98
CA SER A 118 11.41 -8.99 19.30
C SER A 118 11.08 -9.06 20.80
N ASN A 119 11.98 -8.66 21.72
CA ASN A 119 11.68 -8.52 23.15
C ASN A 119 10.95 -7.22 23.46
N ILE A 120 11.05 -6.24 22.58
CA ILE A 120 10.50 -4.91 22.80
C ILE A 120 9.13 -4.84 22.16
N LEU A 121 8.13 -4.51 22.98
CA LEU A 121 6.74 -4.47 22.58
C LEU A 121 6.14 -3.12 22.90
N VAL A 122 5.20 -2.69 22.09
CA VAL A 122 4.45 -1.46 22.28
C VAL A 122 2.98 -1.66 21.97
N VAL A 123 2.11 -0.99 22.71
CA VAL A 123 0.66 -1.03 22.52
C VAL A 123 0.04 0.22 23.12
N TYR A 124 -1.00 0.76 22.49
CA TYR A 124 -1.85 1.77 23.13
C TYR A 124 -3.08 1.11 23.75
N SER A 125 -3.47 1.63 24.92
CA SER A 125 -4.65 1.17 25.65
C SER A 125 -5.92 1.88 25.19
N ILE A 126 -7.09 1.40 25.65
CA ILE A 126 -8.38 2.07 25.42
C ILE A 126 -8.45 3.51 25.95
N ASN A 127 -7.54 3.89 26.86
CA ASN A 127 -7.42 5.24 27.38
C ASN A 127 -6.45 6.12 26.55
N TYR A 128 -5.99 5.63 25.40
CA TYR A 128 -4.97 6.28 24.56
C TYR A 128 -3.60 6.45 25.26
N ASP A 129 -3.34 5.68 26.32
CA ASP A 129 -2.01 5.59 26.94
C ASP A 129 -1.11 4.64 26.15
N LEU A 130 0.13 5.06 25.86
CA LEU A 130 1.14 4.25 25.22
C LEU A 130 1.96 3.48 26.25
N TRP A 131 1.96 2.15 26.12
CA TRP A 131 2.68 1.23 26.99
C TRP A 131 3.81 0.55 26.25
N LEU A 132 4.94 0.39 26.93
CA LEU A 132 6.13 -0.27 26.43
C LEU A 132 6.54 -1.41 27.37
N SER A 133 6.90 -2.55 26.79
CA SER A 133 7.62 -3.62 27.46
C SER A 133 8.99 -3.83 26.78
N VAL A 134 10.01 -4.14 27.57
CA VAL A 134 11.37 -4.45 27.09
C VAL A 134 11.79 -5.89 27.42
N ASP A 135 10.86 -6.68 27.98
CA ASP A 135 11.06 -8.04 28.48
C ASP A 135 9.97 -8.97 27.96
N PHE A 136 9.61 -8.77 26.68
CA PHE A 136 8.62 -9.56 25.96
C PHE A 136 7.29 -9.66 26.72
N GLY A 137 6.76 -8.53 27.17
CA GLY A 137 5.42 -8.41 27.75
C GLY A 137 5.29 -8.90 29.18
N ALA A 138 6.40 -9.23 29.87
CA ALA A 138 6.38 -9.62 31.27
C ALA A 138 6.10 -8.43 32.19
N ASN A 139 6.71 -7.27 31.92
CA ASN A 139 6.46 -6.01 32.60
C ASN A 139 6.18 -4.90 31.59
N TRP A 140 5.28 -4.00 31.98
CA TRP A 140 4.85 -2.87 31.15
C TRP A 140 5.03 -1.56 31.90
N ARG A 141 5.53 -0.54 31.20
CA ARG A 141 5.58 0.84 31.69
C ARG A 141 4.80 1.75 30.76
N LYS A 142 4.03 2.68 31.32
CA LYS A 142 3.44 3.76 30.55
C LYS A 142 4.54 4.73 30.15
N ILE A 143 4.66 5.07 28.86
CA ILE A 143 5.68 6.00 28.35
C ILE A 143 5.09 7.31 27.85
N HIS A 144 3.82 7.35 27.44
CA HIS A 144 3.14 8.58 27.02
C HIS A 144 1.62 8.45 27.20
N GLU A 145 0.91 9.58 27.31
CA GLU A 145 -0.56 9.66 27.42
C GLU A 145 -1.13 10.35 26.16
N THR A 146 -2.44 10.22 25.89
CA THR A 146 -3.13 10.89 24.77
C THR A 146 -2.52 10.65 23.37
N VAL A 147 -2.04 9.43 23.13
CA VAL A 147 -1.43 9.01 21.87
C VAL A 147 -2.50 8.57 20.86
N CYS A 148 -2.44 9.14 19.65
CA CYS A 148 -3.41 8.87 18.59
C CYS A 148 -2.90 7.89 17.55
N LEU A 149 -1.62 7.97 17.20
CA LEU A 149 -0.95 7.06 16.28
C LEU A 149 0.49 6.87 16.73
N MET A 150 1.02 5.65 16.56
CA MET A 150 2.42 5.34 16.85
C MET A 150 2.99 4.36 15.82
N LYS A 151 4.22 4.62 15.39
CA LYS A 151 4.97 3.77 14.46
C LYS A 151 6.42 3.63 14.90
N TRP A 152 6.97 2.43 14.69
CA TRP A 152 8.41 2.19 14.79
C TRP A 152 9.11 2.76 13.57
N GLY A 153 10.14 3.57 13.81
CA GLY A 153 11.07 4.04 12.80
C GLY A 153 12.31 3.14 12.68
N ILE A 154 13.27 3.60 11.90
CA ILE A 154 14.61 3.02 11.82
C ILE A 154 15.32 3.24 13.16
N ASP A 155 16.25 2.36 13.52
CA ASP A 155 17.08 2.46 14.75
C ASP A 155 16.29 2.58 16.06
N ASP A 156 15.21 1.82 16.17
CA ASP A 156 14.36 1.73 17.37
C ASP A 156 13.69 3.06 17.77
N THR A 157 13.64 4.02 16.85
CA THR A 157 12.95 5.29 17.04
C THR A 157 11.44 5.07 17.17
N ILE A 158 10.81 5.73 18.14
CA ILE A 158 9.36 5.75 18.28
C ILE A 158 8.85 7.09 17.74
N PHE A 159 7.99 7.06 16.72
CA PHE A 159 7.22 8.22 16.28
C PHE A 159 5.79 8.12 16.79
N LEU A 160 5.26 9.21 17.31
CA LEU A 160 3.87 9.25 17.78
C LEU A 160 3.22 10.62 17.58
N THR A 161 1.91 10.62 17.36
CA THR A 161 1.08 11.83 17.42
C THR A 161 0.32 11.88 18.72
N THR A 162 0.26 13.08 19.30
CA THR A 162 -0.48 13.35 20.54
C THR A 162 -1.34 14.57 20.41
N ASN A 163 -2.48 14.58 21.10
CA ASN A 163 -3.24 15.80 21.30
C ASN A 163 -3.07 16.31 22.75
N PRO A 164 -2.56 17.53 22.96
CA PRO A 164 -2.55 18.18 24.27
C PRO A 164 -3.95 18.34 24.91
N ASN A 165 -5.00 18.44 24.09
CA ASN A 165 -6.40 18.58 24.52
C ASN A 165 -7.09 17.22 24.76
N GLY A 166 -6.42 16.10 24.50
CA GLY A 166 -6.90 14.75 24.81
C GLY A 166 -7.82 14.08 23.79
N SER A 167 -8.19 14.74 22.68
CA SER A 167 -9.09 14.19 21.65
C SER A 167 -8.31 13.81 20.38
N CYS A 168 -8.26 12.53 20.01
CA CYS A 168 -7.64 12.14 18.73
C CYS A 168 -8.45 12.53 17.49
N SER A 169 -9.68 13.01 17.69
CA SER A 169 -10.54 13.52 16.64
C SER A 169 -10.18 14.95 16.20
N ASP A 170 -9.38 15.68 16.98
CA ASP A 170 -8.94 17.04 16.63
C ASP A 170 -7.75 16.99 15.63
N ARG A 171 -7.95 16.28 14.52
CA ARG A 171 -6.97 16.20 13.45
C ARG A 171 -6.63 17.60 12.95
N GLY A 172 -5.35 17.84 12.75
CA GLY A 172 -4.82 19.15 12.35
C GLY A 172 -4.38 20.02 13.52
N MET A 173 -4.60 19.57 14.77
CA MET A 173 -4.09 20.19 15.99
C MET A 173 -3.11 19.27 16.75
N LEU A 174 -2.77 18.12 16.18
CA LEU A 174 -1.88 17.15 16.82
C LEU A 174 -0.43 17.65 16.82
N GLU A 175 0.35 17.14 17.76
CA GLU A 175 1.81 17.26 17.80
C GLU A 175 2.45 15.94 17.40
N LEU A 176 3.38 15.97 16.44
CA LEU A 176 4.22 14.82 16.11
C LEU A 176 5.48 14.87 16.98
N ARG A 177 5.74 13.77 17.69
CA ARG A 177 6.86 13.61 18.62
C ARG A 177 7.67 12.38 18.25
N LYS A 178 8.96 12.41 18.60
CA LYS A 178 9.83 11.24 18.51
C LYS A 178 10.58 10.97 19.81
N SER A 179 10.95 9.72 20.01
CA SER A 179 11.85 9.27 21.08
C SER A 179 12.90 8.32 20.53
N LEU A 180 14.14 8.50 20.97
CA LEU A 180 15.31 7.67 20.61
C LEU A 180 15.78 6.78 21.78
N ASP A 181 15.09 6.84 22.92
CA ASP A 181 15.52 6.22 24.18
C ASP A 181 14.40 5.40 24.83
N TYR A 182 13.53 4.83 23.99
CA TYR A 182 12.38 4.02 24.39
C TYR A 182 11.40 4.76 25.30
N GLY A 183 11.12 6.02 24.97
CA GLY A 183 10.13 6.86 25.63
C GLY A 183 10.57 7.44 26.97
N LYS A 184 11.88 7.53 27.26
CA LYS A 184 12.36 8.29 28.43
C LYS A 184 12.32 9.79 28.16
N THR A 185 12.65 10.19 26.94
CA THR A 185 12.55 11.57 26.48
C THR A 185 11.82 11.63 25.14
N PHE A 186 11.05 12.70 24.95
CA PHE A 186 10.34 12.98 23.71
C PHE A 186 10.72 14.37 23.20
N LYS A 187 10.96 14.47 21.90
CA LYS A 187 11.16 15.72 21.18
C LYS A 187 9.98 15.94 20.25
N THR A 188 9.32 17.10 20.37
CA THR A 188 8.33 17.54 19.38
C THR A 188 9.05 17.92 18.09
N ILE A 189 8.66 17.29 16.99
CA ILE A 189 9.24 17.48 15.66
C ILE A 189 8.26 18.10 14.67
N GLY A 190 6.97 18.19 15.01
CA GLY A 190 5.97 18.87 14.18
C GLY A 190 4.75 19.29 14.99
N SER A 191 4.06 20.34 14.53
CA SER A 191 2.82 20.86 15.10
C SER A 191 1.78 21.09 14.02
N ARG A 192 0.50 21.22 14.41
CA ARG A 192 -0.65 21.27 13.49
C ARG A 192 -0.75 20.04 12.58
N ILE A 193 -0.43 18.90 13.15
CA ILE A 193 -0.37 17.64 12.44
C ILE A 193 -1.78 17.10 12.26
N TYR A 194 -2.12 16.79 11.02
CA TYR A 194 -3.29 15.99 10.69
C TYR A 194 -3.00 14.52 10.96
N SER A 195 -1.90 14.02 10.38
CA SER A 195 -1.37 12.67 10.62
C SER A 195 0.05 12.52 10.03
N PHE A 196 0.64 11.32 10.16
CA PHE A 196 1.98 11.01 9.64
C PHE A 196 2.12 9.58 9.10
N GLY A 197 3.02 9.42 8.14
CA GLY A 197 3.34 8.16 7.47
C GLY A 197 4.84 7.88 7.44
N LEU A 198 5.22 6.60 7.35
CA LEU A 198 6.61 6.17 7.14
C LEU A 198 6.69 5.35 5.87
N GLY A 199 7.63 5.68 4.98
CA GLY A 199 7.87 4.92 3.75
C GLY A 199 9.34 4.95 3.37
N GLY A 200 9.98 3.77 3.22
CA GLY A 200 11.43 3.70 2.99
C GLY A 200 12.21 4.43 4.08
N ARG A 201 13.01 5.44 3.68
CA ARG A 201 13.75 6.32 4.60
C ARG A 201 13.01 7.61 4.96
N PHE A 202 11.81 7.81 4.44
CA PHE A 202 11.08 9.08 4.48
C PHE A 202 10.05 9.08 5.62
N VAL A 203 10.02 10.18 6.36
CA VAL A 203 8.96 10.49 7.32
C VAL A 203 8.07 11.56 6.70
N PHE A 204 6.78 11.24 6.50
CA PHE A 204 5.79 12.16 5.97
C PHE A 204 4.89 12.68 7.07
N ALA A 205 4.59 13.97 7.05
CA ALA A 205 3.60 14.57 7.92
C ALA A 205 2.64 15.42 7.08
N SER A 206 1.35 15.17 7.25
CA SER A 206 0.30 16.01 6.68
C SER A 206 0.02 17.15 7.67
N ILE A 207 0.32 18.38 7.26
CA ILE A 207 0.28 19.58 8.12
C ILE A 207 -0.82 20.52 7.63
N MET A 208 -1.64 21.04 8.55
CA MET A 208 -2.66 22.03 8.22
C MET A 208 -2.02 23.34 7.79
N THR A 209 -2.58 23.96 6.74
CA THR A 209 -2.20 25.29 6.29
C THR A 209 -2.66 26.36 7.28
N ASP A 210 -2.16 27.59 7.13
CA ASP A 210 -2.50 28.71 8.02
C ASP A 210 -3.98 29.13 7.93
N SER A 211 -4.67 28.80 6.83
CA SER A 211 -6.12 29.00 6.71
C SER A 211 -6.94 28.00 7.54
N GLY A 212 -6.34 26.88 7.95
CA GLY A 212 -6.99 25.81 8.70
C GLY A 212 -8.00 24.97 7.91
N SER A 213 -8.21 25.25 6.61
CA SER A 213 -9.21 24.56 5.78
C SER A 213 -8.61 23.44 4.92
N THR A 214 -7.30 23.51 4.64
CA THR A 214 -6.57 22.59 3.77
C THR A 214 -5.31 22.08 4.47
N ARG A 215 -4.73 21.00 3.93
CA ARG A 215 -3.49 20.41 4.42
C ARG A 215 -2.54 20.00 3.30
N MET A 216 -1.27 19.89 3.64
CA MET A 216 -0.21 19.57 2.69
C MET A 216 0.86 18.67 3.30
N ILE A 217 1.50 17.88 2.44
CA ILE A 217 2.55 16.95 2.85
C ILE A 217 3.88 17.69 3.06
N HIS A 218 4.51 17.41 4.18
CA HIS A 218 5.91 17.69 4.45
C HIS A 218 6.67 16.37 4.59
N VAL A 219 7.92 16.36 4.16
CA VAL A 219 8.80 15.20 4.19
C VAL A 219 10.06 15.50 5.01
N SER A 220 10.58 14.48 5.67
CA SER A 220 11.88 14.49 6.33
C SER A 220 12.64 13.21 6.03
N VAL A 221 13.94 13.35 5.72
CA VAL A 221 14.87 12.22 5.48
C VAL A 221 15.86 12.02 6.63
N ASP A 222 15.78 12.86 7.67
CA ASP A 222 16.66 12.86 8.83
C ASP A 222 15.88 12.61 10.14
N GLN A 223 14.81 11.81 10.03
CA GLN A 223 13.95 11.41 11.15
C GLN A 223 13.27 12.59 11.85
N GLY A 224 12.87 13.63 11.12
CA GLY A 224 12.14 14.79 11.63
C GLY A 224 13.01 15.86 12.27
N GLU A 225 14.30 15.94 11.93
CA GLU A 225 15.17 17.05 12.34
C GLU A 225 14.95 18.27 11.44
N THR A 226 14.85 18.03 10.13
CA THR A 226 14.51 19.04 9.13
C THR A 226 13.30 18.58 8.30
N TRP A 227 12.48 19.56 7.90
CA TRP A 227 11.24 19.32 7.16
C TRP A 227 11.19 20.15 5.90
N ASP A 228 10.80 19.50 4.81
CA ASP A 228 10.67 20.09 3.50
C ASP A 228 9.24 19.92 3.00
N MET A 229 8.69 21.00 2.42
CA MET A 229 7.38 20.96 1.79
C MET A 229 7.44 20.08 0.54
N ALA A 230 6.52 19.13 0.39
CA ALA A 230 6.41 18.35 -0.83
C ALA A 230 5.72 19.16 -1.94
N GLN A 231 6.18 19.02 -3.18
CA GLN A 231 5.55 19.61 -4.37
C GLN A 231 4.31 18.81 -4.80
N LEU A 232 3.33 18.66 -3.90
CA LEU A 232 2.07 17.94 -4.12
C LEU A 232 0.88 18.88 -3.87
N PRO A 233 -0.21 18.80 -4.65
CA PRO A 233 -1.39 19.64 -4.45
C PRO A 233 -1.90 19.59 -3.00
N THR A 234 -2.35 20.73 -2.46
CA THR A 234 -3.02 20.76 -1.16
C THR A 234 -4.41 20.15 -1.25
N VAL A 235 -4.86 19.52 -0.17
CA VAL A 235 -6.13 18.79 -0.13
C VAL A 235 -7.05 19.31 0.99
N GLY A 236 -8.36 19.23 0.75
CA GLY A 236 -9.39 19.51 1.74
C GLY A 236 -9.64 18.35 2.70
N HIS A 237 -10.54 18.53 3.66
CA HIS A 237 -10.80 17.54 4.72
C HIS A 237 -11.42 16.21 4.22
N GLU A 238 -12.13 16.25 3.09
CA GLU A 238 -12.81 15.08 2.50
C GLU A 238 -11.91 14.26 1.55
N GLN A 239 -10.76 14.83 1.17
CA GLN A 239 -9.77 14.19 0.32
C GLN A 239 -8.67 13.54 1.18
N PHE A 240 -7.85 12.67 0.60
CA PHE A 240 -6.76 11.99 1.29
C PHE A 240 -5.46 11.89 0.47
N TYR A 241 -4.36 11.62 1.18
CA TYR A 241 -3.10 11.15 0.59
C TYR A 241 -2.84 9.69 0.98
N SER A 242 -2.40 8.89 0.01
CA SER A 242 -2.00 7.49 0.27
C SER A 242 -0.62 7.20 -0.29
N ILE A 243 0.25 6.60 0.53
CA ILE A 243 1.55 6.08 0.10
C ILE A 243 1.30 4.71 -0.53
N LEU A 244 1.33 4.66 -1.87
CA LEU A 244 1.05 3.44 -2.63
C LEU A 244 2.21 2.44 -2.58
N ALA A 245 3.44 2.97 -2.69
CA ALA A 245 4.67 2.22 -2.53
C ALA A 245 5.82 3.18 -2.20
N ALA A 246 6.74 2.73 -1.36
CA ALA A 246 7.96 3.48 -1.07
C ALA A 246 9.15 2.53 -0.99
N ASN A 247 10.27 2.94 -1.57
CA ASN A 247 11.55 2.27 -1.40
C ASN A 247 12.60 3.30 -0.92
N ASN A 248 13.89 2.94 -0.94
CA ASN A 248 14.95 3.86 -0.53
C ASN A 248 15.21 5.00 -1.52
N ASP A 249 14.71 4.86 -2.75
CA ASP A 249 14.99 5.75 -3.86
C ASP A 249 13.83 6.69 -4.17
N MET A 250 12.57 6.29 -4.00
CA MET A 250 11.41 7.14 -4.29
C MET A 250 10.11 6.62 -3.68
N ILE A 251 9.06 7.43 -3.84
CA ILE A 251 7.70 7.17 -3.37
C ILE A 251 6.71 7.34 -4.51
N PHE A 252 5.77 6.40 -4.61
CA PHE A 252 4.49 6.55 -5.29
C PHE A 252 3.46 7.11 -4.30
N MET A 253 2.97 8.31 -4.57
CA MET A 253 1.97 9.00 -3.77
C MET A 253 0.68 9.13 -4.57
N HIS A 254 -0.44 8.73 -3.98
CA HIS A 254 -1.77 9.05 -4.47
C HIS A 254 -2.26 10.36 -3.85
N VAL A 255 -2.84 11.22 -4.68
CA VAL A 255 -3.57 12.42 -4.25
C VAL A 255 -4.99 12.32 -4.77
N ASP A 256 -5.95 12.27 -3.87
CA ASP A 256 -7.38 12.16 -4.19
C ASP A 256 -7.91 13.42 -4.90
N GLU A 257 -8.78 13.25 -5.90
CA GLU A 257 -9.41 14.38 -6.59
C GLU A 257 -10.56 14.97 -5.74
N PRO A 258 -10.80 16.29 -5.78
CA PRO A 258 -11.88 16.90 -5.01
C PRO A 258 -13.27 16.35 -5.34
N GLY A 259 -14.05 16.10 -4.28
CA GLY A 259 -15.40 15.53 -4.37
C GLY A 259 -15.39 14.00 -4.34
N ASP A 260 -16.56 13.39 -4.19
CA ASP A 260 -16.71 11.92 -4.11
C ASP A 260 -16.57 11.28 -5.50
N SER A 261 -15.36 11.30 -6.03
CA SER A 261 -15.04 10.92 -7.40
C SER A 261 -14.56 9.47 -7.51
N GLY A 262 -14.05 8.89 -6.42
CA GLY A 262 -13.43 7.56 -6.38
C GLY A 262 -12.16 7.45 -7.24
N ILE A 263 -11.55 8.59 -7.59
CA ILE A 263 -10.36 8.66 -8.41
C ILE A 263 -9.38 9.70 -7.87
N GLY A 264 -8.11 9.50 -8.18
CA GLY A 264 -7.06 10.48 -7.89
C GLY A 264 -5.98 10.51 -8.96
N SER A 265 -4.86 11.11 -8.61
CA SER A 265 -3.66 11.16 -9.43
C SER A 265 -2.47 10.53 -8.70
N ILE A 266 -1.69 9.71 -9.39
CA ILE A 266 -0.42 9.16 -8.88
C ILE A 266 0.71 10.13 -9.21
N TYR A 267 1.56 10.36 -8.22
CA TYR A 267 2.78 11.14 -8.32
C TYR A 267 4.00 10.29 -7.91
N VAL A 268 5.12 10.48 -8.61
CA VAL A 268 6.40 9.82 -8.31
C VAL A 268 7.41 10.87 -7.84
N SER A 269 8.07 10.61 -6.70
CA SER A 269 9.01 11.56 -6.08
C SER A 269 10.41 11.55 -6.71
N ASP A 270 11.25 12.54 -6.37
CA ASP A 270 12.72 12.38 -6.41
C ASP A 270 13.22 11.50 -5.25
N ASP A 271 14.54 11.29 -5.24
CA ASP A 271 15.31 10.68 -4.16
C ASP A 271 15.20 11.42 -2.83
N ARG A 272 14.80 12.69 -2.84
CA ARG A 272 14.58 13.47 -1.62
C ARG A 272 13.15 13.39 -1.09
N GLY A 273 12.19 12.90 -1.89
CA GLY A 273 10.78 12.88 -1.53
C GLY A 273 10.12 14.27 -1.58
N ILE A 274 10.72 15.23 -2.27
CA ILE A 274 10.32 16.66 -2.24
C ILE A 274 9.64 17.05 -3.56
N VAL A 275 10.29 16.75 -4.69
CA VAL A 275 9.82 17.17 -6.02
C VAL A 275 9.08 15.98 -6.64
N PHE A 276 7.84 16.18 -7.06
CA PHE A 276 6.97 15.13 -7.57
C PHE A 276 6.60 15.36 -9.03
N SER A 277 6.67 14.30 -9.82
CA SER A 277 6.17 14.27 -11.20
C SER A 277 4.83 13.54 -11.23
N LYS A 278 3.83 14.12 -11.91
CA LYS A 278 2.54 13.46 -12.14
C LYS A 278 2.76 12.26 -13.07
N SER A 279 2.40 11.07 -12.62
CA SER A 279 2.72 9.80 -13.27
C SER A 279 1.48 9.17 -13.93
N LEU A 280 0.34 9.16 -13.24
CA LEU A 280 -0.90 8.59 -13.75
C LEU A 280 -2.10 9.44 -13.33
N GLU A 281 -3.03 9.67 -14.25
CA GLU A 281 -4.28 10.38 -13.99
C GLU A 281 -5.45 9.41 -13.85
N ARG A 282 -6.49 9.83 -13.12
CA ARG A 282 -7.75 9.08 -12.93
C ARG A 282 -7.52 7.66 -12.39
N HIS A 283 -6.53 7.54 -11.51
CA HIS A 283 -6.22 6.32 -10.78
C HIS A 283 -7.40 5.95 -9.89
N LEU A 284 -7.86 4.70 -9.98
CA LEU A 284 -8.98 4.21 -9.19
C LEU A 284 -8.53 4.01 -7.73
N TYR A 285 -9.18 4.74 -6.83
CA TYR A 285 -9.00 4.59 -5.39
C TYR A 285 -10.33 5.00 -4.73
N THR A 286 -11.04 4.05 -4.13
CA THR A 286 -12.39 4.32 -3.62
C THR A 286 -12.36 5.08 -2.29
N THR A 287 -13.20 6.11 -2.16
CA THR A 287 -13.40 6.84 -0.89
C THR A 287 -13.95 5.92 0.21
N THR A 288 -14.87 5.03 -0.17
CA THR A 288 -15.48 4.05 0.74
C THR A 288 -14.69 2.75 0.63
N GLY A 289 -14.14 2.27 1.76
CA GLY A 289 -13.37 1.03 1.84
C GLY A 289 -11.87 1.18 1.59
N GLY A 290 -11.43 2.27 0.92
CA GLY A 290 -10.01 2.50 0.65
C GLY A 290 -9.40 1.51 -0.34
N ASP A 291 -10.20 0.99 -1.28
CA ASP A 291 -9.75 -0.05 -2.20
C ASP A 291 -9.02 0.56 -3.40
N THR A 292 -7.82 0.03 -3.66
CA THR A 292 -7.05 0.32 -4.87
C THR A 292 -6.47 -0.95 -5.47
N ASP A 293 -6.38 -0.99 -6.80
CA ASP A 293 -5.78 -2.09 -7.55
C ASP A 293 -4.26 -1.89 -7.75
N PHE A 294 -3.66 -0.86 -7.14
CA PHE A 294 -2.23 -0.61 -7.25
C PHE A 294 -1.42 -1.78 -6.70
N THR A 295 -0.68 -2.44 -7.59
CA THR A 295 0.04 -3.68 -7.33
C THR A 295 1.49 -3.54 -7.78
N ASN A 296 2.43 -3.74 -6.85
CA ASN A 296 3.85 -3.88 -7.17
C ASN A 296 4.13 -5.30 -7.68
N ILE A 297 4.72 -5.41 -8.87
CA ILE A 297 5.09 -6.71 -9.44
C ILE A 297 6.48 -7.07 -8.96
N THR A 298 6.54 -7.79 -7.85
CA THR A 298 7.79 -8.07 -7.14
C THR A 298 8.73 -9.00 -7.91
N SER A 299 8.20 -9.74 -8.88
CA SER A 299 8.96 -10.69 -9.71
C SER A 299 9.78 -10.00 -10.83
N LEU A 300 9.57 -8.72 -11.11
CA LEU A 300 10.38 -7.96 -12.07
C LEU A 300 10.53 -6.48 -11.69
N ARG A 301 11.76 -5.97 -11.74
CA ARG A 301 12.10 -4.63 -11.26
C ARG A 301 11.42 -3.52 -12.09
N GLY A 302 10.91 -2.50 -11.40
CA GLY A 302 10.33 -1.31 -12.05
C GLY A 302 8.91 -1.52 -12.60
N VAL A 303 8.33 -2.70 -12.40
CA VAL A 303 7.01 -3.05 -12.91
C VAL A 303 5.92 -2.83 -11.86
N TYR A 304 4.89 -2.08 -12.22
CA TYR A 304 3.71 -1.85 -11.40
C TYR A 304 2.45 -1.92 -12.25
N MET A 305 1.36 -2.42 -11.69
CA MET A 305 0.05 -2.47 -12.34
C MET A 305 -0.97 -1.74 -11.48
N THR A 306 -1.96 -1.11 -12.10
CA THR A 306 -3.10 -0.53 -11.40
C THR A 306 -4.31 -0.36 -12.32
N SER A 307 -5.43 0.09 -11.77
CA SER A 307 -6.66 0.40 -12.47
C SER A 307 -6.87 1.92 -12.59
N ILE A 308 -7.38 2.35 -13.74
CA ILE A 308 -7.88 3.70 -14.00
C ILE A 308 -9.38 3.66 -14.26
N LEU A 309 -10.07 4.74 -13.91
CA LEU A 309 -11.46 4.95 -14.30
C LEU A 309 -11.49 5.81 -15.58
N ALA A 310 -11.81 5.20 -16.71
CA ALA A 310 -11.94 5.92 -17.97
C ALA A 310 -13.09 6.94 -17.94
N VAL A 311 -13.12 7.83 -18.94
CA VAL A 311 -14.12 8.93 -19.00
C VAL A 311 -15.54 8.40 -19.23
N ASP A 312 -15.67 7.24 -19.86
CA ASP A 312 -16.94 6.53 -20.05
C ASP A 312 -17.41 5.76 -18.80
N GLY A 313 -16.65 5.86 -17.69
CA GLY A 313 -16.94 5.16 -16.43
C GLY A 313 -16.47 3.71 -16.40
N SER A 314 -15.79 3.23 -17.45
CA SER A 314 -15.24 1.88 -17.47
C SER A 314 -13.92 1.80 -16.69
N VAL A 315 -13.66 0.65 -16.04
CA VAL A 315 -12.40 0.41 -15.34
C VAL A 315 -11.43 -0.26 -16.30
N GLN A 316 -10.22 0.30 -16.44
CA GLN A 316 -9.18 -0.22 -17.32
C GLN A 316 -7.89 -0.46 -16.56
N THR A 317 -7.16 -1.52 -16.89
CA THR A 317 -5.90 -1.86 -16.22
C THR A 317 -4.75 -1.31 -17.03
N VAL A 318 -3.81 -0.68 -16.35
CA VAL A 318 -2.57 -0.14 -16.92
C VAL A 318 -1.36 -0.70 -16.19
N ILE A 319 -0.27 -0.83 -16.93
CA ILE A 319 1.01 -1.33 -16.44
C ILE A 319 2.12 -0.34 -16.82
N THR A 320 3.04 -0.12 -15.90
CA THR A 320 4.30 0.58 -16.14
C THR A 320 5.45 -0.39 -15.96
N PHE A 321 6.49 -0.23 -16.76
CA PHE A 321 7.72 -1.04 -16.67
C PHE A 321 8.93 -0.22 -16.23
N ASN A 322 8.79 1.11 -16.25
CA ASN A 322 9.83 2.09 -15.94
C ASN A 322 9.43 2.92 -14.72
N GLN A 323 8.89 2.26 -13.69
CA GLN A 323 8.65 2.87 -12.37
C GLN A 323 7.71 4.08 -12.43
N GLY A 324 6.65 4.01 -13.24
CA GLY A 324 5.66 5.06 -13.37
C GLY A 324 6.03 6.17 -14.34
N GLY A 325 7.14 6.04 -15.08
CA GLY A 325 7.50 7.01 -16.13
C GLY A 325 6.50 7.01 -17.28
N GLU A 326 6.09 5.82 -17.74
CA GLU A 326 5.07 5.63 -18.76
C GLU A 326 4.14 4.48 -18.37
N TRP A 327 2.84 4.67 -18.62
CA TRP A 327 1.80 3.67 -18.40
C TRP A 327 1.18 3.29 -19.73
N ARG A 328 0.95 1.99 -19.93
CA ARG A 328 0.30 1.44 -21.12
C ARG A 328 -0.70 0.36 -20.74
N THR A 329 -1.65 0.06 -21.63
CA THR A 329 -2.57 -1.06 -21.45
C THR A 329 -1.82 -2.40 -21.58
N LEU A 330 -2.31 -3.43 -20.88
CA LEU A 330 -1.73 -4.76 -20.99
C LEU A 330 -2.06 -5.36 -22.36
N GLN A 331 -1.09 -6.07 -22.93
CA GLN A 331 -1.30 -6.77 -24.20
C GLN A 331 -2.30 -7.90 -24.02
N LYS A 332 -3.26 -7.97 -24.94
CA LYS A 332 -4.17 -9.10 -25.00
C LYS A 332 -3.37 -10.40 -25.29
N PRO A 333 -3.70 -11.53 -24.63
CA PRO A 333 -3.14 -12.84 -24.94
C PRO A 333 -3.33 -13.23 -26.40
N TRP A 334 -2.34 -13.91 -26.99
CA TRP A 334 -2.35 -14.32 -28.40
C TRP A 334 -3.58 -15.18 -28.76
N ASN A 335 -4.05 -16.00 -27.82
CA ASN A 335 -5.19 -16.91 -27.97
C ASN A 335 -6.51 -16.40 -27.36
N GLY A 336 -6.52 -15.23 -26.71
CA GLY A 336 -7.75 -14.71 -26.10
C GLY A 336 -8.82 -14.34 -27.14
N GLU A 337 -10.08 -14.31 -26.77
CA GLU A 337 -11.11 -13.63 -27.57
C GLU A 337 -11.55 -12.39 -26.81
N CYS A 338 -11.84 -11.29 -27.51
CA CYS A 338 -12.35 -10.10 -26.85
C CYS A 338 -13.80 -10.34 -26.41
N ASP A 339 -14.13 -9.98 -25.19
CA ASP A 339 -15.47 -10.12 -24.65
C ASP A 339 -16.42 -9.01 -25.15
N SER A 340 -17.67 -9.09 -24.67
CA SER A 340 -18.75 -8.17 -25.03
C SER A 340 -18.58 -6.73 -24.52
N THR A 341 -17.57 -6.44 -23.70
CA THR A 341 -17.26 -5.05 -23.29
C THR A 341 -16.70 -4.22 -24.47
N THR A 342 -16.37 -4.87 -25.58
CA THR A 342 -15.88 -4.21 -26.79
C THR A 342 -17.02 -3.59 -27.60
N VAL A 343 -17.06 -2.25 -27.71
CA VAL A 343 -18.13 -1.50 -28.40
C VAL A 343 -18.18 -1.74 -29.92
N HIS A 344 -17.06 -2.15 -30.55
CA HIS A 344 -16.97 -2.41 -32.00
C HIS A 344 -16.13 -3.66 -32.33
N PRO A 345 -16.74 -4.79 -32.76
CA PRO A 345 -16.04 -6.02 -33.13
C PRO A 345 -15.05 -5.87 -34.29
N ASP A 346 -15.26 -4.88 -35.18
CA ASP A 346 -14.53 -4.74 -36.44
C ASP A 346 -13.28 -3.84 -36.37
N LYS A 347 -13.01 -3.21 -35.21
CA LYS A 347 -11.85 -2.31 -34.97
C LYS A 347 -11.10 -2.69 -33.69
N VAL A 348 -10.77 -3.97 -33.56
CA VAL A 348 -10.24 -4.61 -32.34
C VAL A 348 -9.00 -3.90 -31.78
N ARG A 349 -9.20 -3.11 -30.73
CA ARG A 349 -8.19 -2.85 -29.69
C ARG A 349 -8.82 -3.23 -28.36
N CYS A 350 -8.75 -4.52 -28.03
CA CYS A 350 -9.06 -5.01 -26.69
C CYS A 350 -7.74 -5.35 -25.98
N SER A 351 -7.75 -5.27 -24.66
CA SER A 351 -6.60 -5.48 -23.78
C SER A 351 -6.92 -6.52 -22.71
N LEU A 352 -5.89 -6.99 -22.03
CA LEU A 352 -6.08 -7.74 -20.79
C LEU A 352 -6.38 -6.76 -19.65
N HIS A 353 -7.38 -7.08 -18.85
CA HIS A 353 -7.76 -6.37 -17.64
C HIS A 353 -7.64 -7.31 -16.46
N ILE A 354 -7.11 -6.81 -15.34
CA ILE A 354 -6.79 -7.60 -14.16
C ILE A 354 -7.77 -7.27 -13.04
N HIS A 355 -8.26 -8.31 -12.37
CA HIS A 355 -9.04 -8.20 -11.16
C HIS A 355 -8.10 -8.17 -9.94
N ALA A 356 -8.25 -7.14 -9.10
CA ALA A 356 -7.54 -7.00 -7.84
C ALA A 356 -8.50 -6.55 -6.71
N SER A 357 -8.02 -5.77 -5.74
CA SER A 357 -8.77 -5.38 -4.53
C SER A 357 -10.15 -4.83 -4.82
N TYR A 358 -10.28 -3.92 -5.78
CA TYR A 358 -11.55 -3.29 -6.13
C TYR A 358 -12.59 -4.31 -6.63
N SER A 359 -12.16 -5.27 -7.44
CA SER A 359 -13.07 -6.33 -7.93
C SER A 359 -13.57 -7.23 -6.80
N ILE A 360 -12.71 -7.52 -5.83
CA ILE A 360 -13.04 -8.33 -4.64
C ILE A 360 -14.01 -7.57 -3.73
N SER A 361 -13.77 -6.28 -3.48
CA SER A 361 -14.65 -5.47 -2.65
C SER A 361 -16.05 -5.27 -3.27
N MET A 362 -16.11 -5.21 -4.60
CA MET A 362 -17.35 -5.27 -5.38
C MET A 362 -18.04 -6.64 -5.40
N LYS A 363 -17.54 -7.62 -4.64
CA LYS A 363 -18.09 -8.98 -4.51
C LYS A 363 -18.16 -9.75 -5.85
N LEU A 364 -17.26 -9.45 -6.78
CA LEU A 364 -17.08 -10.29 -7.97
C LEU A 364 -16.49 -11.65 -7.58
N ASN A 365 -16.64 -12.65 -8.45
CA ASN A 365 -16.15 -14.01 -8.23
C ASN A 365 -14.63 -14.11 -8.43
N VAL A 366 -13.88 -13.37 -7.61
CA VAL A 366 -12.42 -13.24 -7.66
C VAL A 366 -11.88 -13.72 -6.31
N PRO A 367 -11.37 -14.96 -6.21
CA PRO A 367 -10.94 -15.52 -4.93
C PRO A 367 -9.61 -14.97 -4.43
N MET A 368 -8.75 -14.45 -5.32
CA MET A 368 -7.41 -14.01 -4.97
C MET A 368 -6.96 -12.81 -5.81
N GLN A 369 -6.15 -11.95 -5.20
CA GLN A 369 -5.44 -10.84 -5.83
C GLN A 369 -4.30 -11.35 -6.74
N PRO A 370 -3.73 -10.50 -7.62
CA PRO A 370 -2.55 -10.84 -8.40
C PRO A 370 -1.38 -11.30 -7.50
N LEU A 371 -0.73 -12.40 -7.86
CA LEU A 371 0.39 -12.99 -7.13
C LEU A 371 1.68 -12.89 -7.94
N SER A 372 2.72 -12.37 -7.30
CA SER A 372 4.09 -12.33 -7.81
C SER A 372 5.06 -12.48 -6.64
N GLU A 373 6.17 -13.16 -6.86
CA GLU A 373 7.17 -13.43 -5.83
C GLU A 373 8.58 -13.06 -6.35
N PRO A 374 9.45 -12.42 -5.54
CA PRO A 374 10.73 -11.91 -6.01
C PRO A 374 11.75 -13.01 -6.36
N ASN A 375 11.57 -14.23 -5.83
CA ASN A 375 12.36 -15.41 -6.20
C ASN A 375 11.84 -16.13 -7.46
N ALA A 376 10.61 -15.84 -7.90
CA ALA A 376 9.98 -16.40 -9.09
C ALA A 376 10.04 -15.39 -10.26
N VAL A 377 11.25 -15.17 -10.79
CA VAL A 377 11.59 -14.07 -11.71
C VAL A 377 10.66 -14.03 -12.94
N GLY A 378 10.01 -12.89 -13.15
CA GLY A 378 9.11 -12.63 -14.27
C GLY A 378 7.70 -13.23 -14.13
N LEU A 379 7.44 -14.07 -13.12
CA LEU A 379 6.16 -14.75 -12.98
C LEU A 379 5.09 -13.86 -12.34
N ILE A 380 3.92 -13.82 -12.95
CA ILE A 380 2.71 -13.18 -12.42
C ILE A 380 1.53 -14.11 -12.67
N LEU A 381 0.71 -14.36 -11.64
CA LEU A 381 -0.58 -15.03 -11.76
C LEU A 381 -1.68 -14.06 -11.38
N ALA A 382 -2.72 -13.94 -12.19
CA ALA A 382 -3.81 -13.03 -11.90
C ALA A 382 -5.13 -13.48 -12.52
N HIS A 383 -6.23 -13.18 -11.84
CA HIS A 383 -7.57 -13.24 -12.44
C HIS A 383 -7.73 -12.08 -13.42
N GLY A 384 -8.32 -12.32 -14.58
CA GLY A 384 -8.51 -11.27 -15.59
C GLY A 384 -9.65 -11.50 -16.57
N SER A 385 -9.87 -10.50 -17.41
CA SER A 385 -10.80 -10.52 -18.53
C SER A 385 -10.18 -9.85 -19.75
N VAL A 386 -10.49 -10.33 -20.96
CA VAL A 386 -9.97 -9.76 -22.21
C VAL A 386 -11.08 -8.97 -22.89
N GLY A 387 -10.94 -7.65 -22.97
CA GLY A 387 -12.04 -6.77 -23.37
C GLY A 387 -11.63 -5.31 -23.56
N GLY A 388 -12.62 -4.42 -23.60
CA GLY A 388 -12.40 -2.97 -23.54
C GLY A 388 -12.29 -2.44 -22.10
N ALA A 389 -12.70 -3.24 -21.11
CA ALA A 389 -12.69 -2.90 -19.69
C ALA A 389 -12.66 -4.16 -18.81
N VAL A 390 -12.51 -3.97 -17.50
CA VAL A 390 -12.74 -5.03 -16.50
C VAL A 390 -14.18 -5.54 -16.60
N SER A 391 -14.34 -6.84 -16.80
CA SER A 391 -15.63 -7.50 -16.98
C SER A 391 -16.29 -7.84 -15.64
N VAL A 392 -17.62 -7.88 -15.58
CA VAL A 392 -18.34 -8.39 -14.38
C VAL A 392 -18.59 -9.91 -14.44
N LEU A 393 -18.22 -10.54 -15.56
CA LEU A 393 -18.33 -11.98 -15.73
C LEU A 393 -17.27 -12.71 -14.88
N SER A 394 -17.49 -14.00 -14.65
CA SER A 394 -16.51 -14.81 -13.91
C SER A 394 -15.17 -14.81 -14.65
N PRO A 395 -14.06 -14.47 -13.97
CA PRO A 395 -12.76 -14.33 -14.60
C PRO A 395 -12.11 -15.68 -14.87
N ASP A 396 -11.15 -15.67 -15.80
CA ASP A 396 -10.18 -16.73 -16.02
C ASP A 396 -8.84 -16.38 -15.34
N VAL A 397 -7.94 -17.35 -15.20
CA VAL A 397 -6.58 -17.11 -14.66
C VAL A 397 -5.59 -16.94 -15.81
N PHE A 398 -4.85 -15.84 -15.77
CA PHE A 398 -3.79 -15.49 -16.71
C PHE A 398 -2.43 -15.55 -16.03
N VAL A 399 -1.43 -15.97 -16.81
CA VAL A 399 -0.04 -16.02 -16.37
C VAL A 399 0.82 -15.18 -17.31
N SER A 400 1.74 -14.43 -16.72
CA SER A 400 2.86 -13.81 -17.41
C SER A 400 4.15 -14.42 -16.90
N GLU A 401 5.08 -14.68 -17.81
CA GLU A 401 6.40 -15.24 -17.54
C GLU A 401 7.52 -14.23 -17.74
N ASP A 402 7.21 -13.00 -18.17
CA ASP A 402 8.18 -11.96 -18.51
C ASP A 402 7.93 -10.64 -17.78
N GLY A 403 7.20 -10.69 -16.66
CA GLY A 403 6.88 -9.53 -15.83
C GLY A 403 5.79 -8.64 -16.41
N GLY A 404 4.87 -9.20 -17.20
CA GLY A 404 3.65 -8.55 -17.67
C GLY A 404 3.71 -7.99 -19.08
N TYR A 405 4.78 -8.25 -19.84
CA TYR A 405 4.87 -7.86 -21.25
C TYR A 405 3.97 -8.74 -22.11
N THR A 406 4.00 -10.05 -21.90
CA THR A 406 3.15 -11.02 -22.57
C THR A 406 2.37 -11.86 -21.55
N TRP A 407 1.19 -12.29 -21.98
CA TRP A 407 0.24 -13.01 -21.16
C TRP A 407 -0.36 -14.17 -21.95
N PHE A 408 -0.69 -15.24 -21.25
CA PHE A 408 -1.51 -16.33 -21.77
C PHE A 408 -2.55 -16.76 -20.75
N GLN A 409 -3.68 -17.27 -21.24
CA GLN A 409 -4.70 -17.86 -20.38
C GLN A 409 -4.21 -19.22 -19.90
N ALA A 410 -4.01 -19.38 -18.58
CA ALA A 410 -3.50 -20.61 -17.98
C ALA A 410 -4.62 -21.55 -17.55
N LEU A 411 -5.68 -21.04 -16.91
CA LEU A 411 -6.82 -21.81 -16.43
C LEU A 411 -8.14 -21.13 -16.78
N LYS A 412 -9.19 -21.93 -16.97
CA LYS A 412 -10.57 -21.46 -17.21
C LYS A 412 -11.35 -21.41 -15.92
N GLY A 413 -11.95 -20.26 -15.62
CA GLY A 413 -12.65 -19.99 -14.37
C GLY A 413 -11.71 -19.59 -13.22
N PRO A 414 -12.30 -19.15 -12.10
CA PRO A 414 -11.55 -18.65 -10.96
C PRO A 414 -10.91 -19.78 -10.18
N HIS A 415 -9.65 -19.60 -9.78
CA HIS A 415 -8.89 -20.58 -9.01
C HIS A 415 -8.14 -19.89 -7.88
N HIS A 416 -7.97 -20.60 -6.77
CA HIS A 416 -6.94 -20.22 -5.82
C HIS A 416 -5.60 -20.73 -6.34
N TYR A 417 -4.56 -19.92 -6.31
CA TYR A 417 -3.24 -20.29 -6.81
C TYR A 417 -2.12 -19.96 -5.82
N ALA A 418 -1.02 -20.69 -5.91
CA ALA A 418 0.19 -20.48 -5.12
C ALA A 418 1.45 -20.75 -5.97
N ILE A 419 2.52 -20.02 -5.69
CA ILE A 419 3.85 -20.25 -6.24
C ILE A 419 4.66 -21.03 -5.19
N LEU A 420 5.28 -22.12 -5.61
CA LEU A 420 6.16 -22.96 -4.81
C LEU A 420 7.53 -23.07 -5.49
N ASP A 421 8.54 -23.47 -4.72
CA ASP A 421 9.92 -23.69 -5.19
C ASP A 421 10.49 -22.56 -6.08
N SER A 422 10.25 -21.30 -5.72
CA SER A 422 10.71 -20.12 -6.46
C SER A 422 10.26 -20.10 -7.93
N GLY A 423 9.05 -20.59 -8.21
CA GLY A 423 8.48 -20.66 -9.57
C GLY A 423 8.65 -22.02 -10.25
N GLY A 424 9.37 -22.97 -9.65
CA GLY A 424 9.50 -24.34 -10.17
C GLY A 424 8.19 -25.13 -10.15
N LEU A 425 7.22 -24.72 -9.33
CA LEU A 425 5.92 -25.37 -9.23
C LEU A 425 4.83 -24.32 -8.99
N LEU A 426 3.80 -24.33 -9.84
CA LEU A 426 2.56 -23.58 -9.64
C LEU A 426 1.46 -24.55 -9.23
N VAL A 427 0.64 -24.15 -8.25
CA VAL A 427 -0.48 -24.96 -7.76
C VAL A 427 -1.75 -24.14 -7.83
N ALA A 428 -2.82 -24.72 -8.35
CA ALA A 428 -4.15 -24.13 -8.44
C ALA A 428 -5.25 -25.19 -8.25
N VAL A 429 -5.10 -26.08 -7.25
CA VAL A 429 -5.81 -27.38 -7.11
C VAL A 429 -5.45 -28.40 -8.22
N GLU A 430 -5.02 -27.91 -9.37
CA GLU A 430 -4.14 -28.58 -10.33
C GLU A 430 -2.68 -28.16 -10.08
N PHE A 431 -1.70 -28.76 -10.76
CA PHE A 431 -0.30 -28.34 -10.65
C PHE A 431 0.40 -28.23 -12.00
N SER A 432 1.38 -27.33 -12.09
CA SER A 432 2.21 -27.10 -13.28
C SER A 432 3.68 -26.96 -12.88
N THR A 433 4.58 -27.62 -13.63
CA THR A 433 6.05 -27.55 -13.44
C THR A 433 6.75 -26.77 -14.55
N ASP A 434 6.00 -26.12 -15.43
CA ASP A 434 6.48 -25.44 -16.63
C ASP A 434 5.92 -24.00 -16.71
N GLU A 435 5.87 -23.34 -15.56
CA GLU A 435 5.41 -21.94 -15.42
C GLU A 435 3.97 -21.70 -15.89
N GLY A 436 3.09 -22.71 -15.78
CA GLY A 436 1.65 -22.60 -16.04
C GLY A 436 1.22 -22.94 -17.46
N GLN A 437 2.14 -23.44 -18.31
CA GLN A 437 1.82 -23.81 -19.69
C GLN A 437 1.04 -25.13 -19.77
N CYS A 438 1.43 -26.12 -18.98
CA CYS A 438 0.74 -27.40 -18.86
C CYS A 438 0.29 -27.63 -17.42
N TRP A 439 -0.96 -28.06 -17.25
CA TRP A 439 -1.55 -28.36 -15.95
C TRP A 439 -1.89 -29.85 -15.83
N HIS A 440 -1.68 -30.38 -14.63
CA HIS A 440 -1.93 -31.76 -14.28
C HIS A 440 -2.89 -31.84 -13.10
N VAL A 441 -3.92 -32.68 -13.23
CA VAL A 441 -4.92 -32.92 -12.20
C VAL A 441 -4.43 -34.03 -11.27
N HIS A 442 -4.52 -33.80 -9.95
CA HIS A 442 -4.23 -34.80 -8.94
C HIS A 442 -5.43 -34.97 -8.00
N ASN A 443 -5.90 -36.20 -7.83
CA ASN A 443 -6.92 -36.51 -6.84
C ASN A 443 -6.28 -36.64 -5.45
N PHE A 444 -6.44 -35.62 -4.60
CA PHE A 444 -5.86 -35.56 -3.26
C PHE A 444 -6.75 -36.14 -2.16
N THR A 445 -8.03 -36.43 -2.43
CA THR A 445 -8.98 -37.00 -1.45
C THR A 445 -10.09 -37.78 -2.14
N ASP A 446 -10.44 -38.96 -1.61
CA ASP A 446 -11.59 -39.73 -2.09
C ASP A 446 -12.93 -39.16 -1.59
N GLU A 447 -12.89 -38.41 -0.48
CA GLU A 447 -14.05 -37.73 0.10
C GLU A 447 -14.00 -36.24 -0.23
N PRO A 448 -14.95 -35.71 -1.04
CA PRO A 448 -15.01 -34.31 -1.38
C PRO A 448 -15.10 -33.40 -0.15
N MET A 449 -14.54 -32.21 -0.25
CA MET A 449 -14.65 -31.16 0.77
C MET A 449 -15.05 -29.84 0.12
N TYR A 450 -15.73 -28.99 0.88
CA TYR A 450 -15.96 -27.60 0.49
C TYR A 450 -14.67 -26.83 0.69
N PHE A 451 -14.04 -26.47 -0.42
CA PHE A 451 -12.76 -25.78 -0.44
C PHE A 451 -12.91 -24.33 0.04
N THR A 452 -12.01 -23.89 0.91
CA THR A 452 -11.99 -22.52 1.45
C THR A 452 -10.71 -21.75 1.14
N GLY A 453 -9.57 -22.42 0.99
CA GLY A 453 -8.32 -21.71 0.71
C GLY A 453 -7.07 -22.58 0.65
N LEU A 454 -5.96 -21.97 0.20
CA LEU A 454 -4.61 -22.55 0.19
C LEU A 454 -3.75 -21.88 1.25
N ALA A 455 -2.92 -22.66 1.93
CA ALA A 455 -1.87 -22.16 2.80
C ALA A 455 -0.51 -22.73 2.38
N SER A 456 0.48 -21.87 2.22
CA SER A 456 1.86 -22.26 1.93
C SER A 456 2.82 -21.45 2.79
N GLU A 457 4.07 -21.91 2.89
CA GLU A 457 5.13 -21.15 3.57
C GLU A 457 5.34 -19.80 2.85
N PRO A 458 5.31 -18.66 3.58
CA PRO A 458 5.65 -17.35 3.01
C PRO A 458 7.03 -17.34 2.34
N GLY A 459 7.15 -16.64 1.21
CA GLY A 459 8.38 -16.55 0.42
C GLY A 459 8.53 -17.63 -0.65
N ALA A 460 7.51 -18.47 -0.88
CA ALA A 460 7.39 -19.35 -2.03
C ALA A 460 8.59 -20.31 -2.24
N ARG A 461 9.25 -20.76 -1.17
CA ARG A 461 10.42 -21.68 -1.22
C ARG A 461 10.08 -23.13 -0.88
N SER A 462 8.93 -23.37 -0.27
CA SER A 462 8.50 -24.70 0.15
C SER A 462 8.02 -25.54 -1.03
N MET A 463 8.02 -26.86 -0.84
CA MET A 463 7.32 -27.84 -1.68
C MET A 463 5.98 -28.30 -1.07
N ASN A 464 5.65 -27.78 0.12
CA ASN A 464 4.46 -28.17 0.86
C ASN A 464 3.36 -27.12 0.67
N ILE A 465 2.15 -27.59 0.42
CA ILE A 465 0.95 -26.77 0.36
C ILE A 465 -0.19 -27.45 1.10
N SER A 466 -0.94 -26.69 1.87
CA SER A 466 -2.06 -27.16 2.68
C SER A 466 -3.36 -26.62 2.11
N LEU A 467 -4.23 -27.53 1.66
CA LEU A 467 -5.58 -27.21 1.20
C LEU A 467 -6.51 -27.21 2.41
N TRP A 468 -7.27 -26.14 2.59
CA TRP A 468 -8.23 -25.99 3.68
C TRP A 468 -9.65 -26.07 3.16
N GLY A 469 -10.51 -26.67 3.97
CA GLY A 469 -11.93 -26.75 3.69
C GLY A 469 -12.70 -27.35 4.85
N TYR A 470 -13.99 -27.58 4.64
CA TYR A 470 -14.82 -28.29 5.60
C TYR A 470 -15.59 -29.42 4.91
N ARG A 471 -15.94 -30.42 5.70
CA ARG A 471 -16.87 -31.47 5.31
C ARG A 471 -18.15 -31.32 6.10
N GLU A 472 -19.25 -31.50 5.39
CA GLU A 472 -20.58 -31.47 5.99
C GLU A 472 -21.17 -32.87 5.96
N THR A 473 -21.63 -33.32 7.13
CA THR A 473 -22.47 -34.50 7.28
C THR A 473 -23.85 -34.05 7.74
N VAL A 474 -24.86 -34.93 7.66
CA VAL A 474 -26.26 -34.60 8.04
C VAL A 474 -26.39 -33.98 9.44
N LEU A 475 -25.44 -34.25 10.34
CA LEU A 475 -25.51 -33.80 11.73
C LEU A 475 -24.40 -32.81 12.13
N ASN A 476 -23.23 -32.83 11.47
CA ASN A 476 -22.06 -32.05 11.87
C ASN A 476 -21.28 -31.49 10.67
N GLN A 477 -20.79 -30.27 10.81
CA GLN A 477 -19.76 -29.66 9.96
C GLN A 477 -18.42 -29.67 10.70
N TYR A 478 -17.34 -30.08 10.02
CA TYR A 478 -15.99 -30.08 10.61
C TYR A 478 -14.92 -29.67 9.59
N TRP A 479 -13.89 -28.97 10.08
CA TRP A 479 -12.76 -28.52 9.28
C TRP A 479 -11.81 -29.67 8.94
N VAL A 480 -11.25 -29.63 7.73
CA VAL A 480 -10.25 -30.58 7.24
C VAL A 480 -9.14 -29.79 6.54
N SER A 481 -7.90 -30.18 6.79
CA SER A 481 -6.73 -29.70 6.05
C SER A 481 -6.03 -30.88 5.40
N VAL A 482 -5.65 -30.75 4.13
CA VAL A 482 -4.90 -31.75 3.37
C VAL A 482 -3.59 -31.12 2.91
N THR A 483 -2.47 -31.57 3.47
CA THR A 483 -1.14 -31.09 3.08
C THR A 483 -0.50 -32.02 2.06
N ILE A 484 -0.15 -31.47 0.90
CA ILE A 484 0.54 -32.17 -0.19
C ILE A 484 2.02 -31.76 -0.17
N ASP A 485 2.89 -32.76 -0.22
CA ASP A 485 4.34 -32.59 -0.31
C ASP A 485 4.83 -33.05 -1.68
N PHE A 486 5.22 -32.08 -2.51
CA PHE A 486 5.63 -32.31 -3.89
C PHE A 486 7.08 -32.81 -4.03
N ARG A 487 7.79 -33.08 -2.93
CA ARG A 487 9.19 -33.56 -3.00
C ARG A 487 9.34 -34.90 -3.71
N GLN A 488 8.29 -35.73 -3.72
CA GLN A 488 8.30 -36.99 -4.49
C GLN A 488 8.15 -36.76 -6.00
N LEU A 489 7.51 -35.67 -6.42
CA LEU A 489 7.39 -35.28 -7.83
C LEU A 489 8.72 -34.70 -8.33
N LEU A 490 9.26 -33.69 -7.62
CA LEU A 490 10.55 -33.06 -7.92
C LEU A 490 11.67 -33.73 -7.12
N SER A 491 12.00 -34.97 -7.50
CA SER A 491 12.96 -35.81 -6.77
C SER A 491 14.44 -35.48 -7.04
N ARG A 492 14.73 -34.80 -8.15
CA ARG A 492 16.10 -34.41 -8.56
C ARG A 492 16.33 -32.93 -8.27
N ASP A 493 17.52 -32.60 -7.76
CA ASP A 493 17.96 -31.22 -7.58
C ASP A 493 18.39 -30.60 -8.92
N CYS A 494 18.06 -29.33 -9.13
CA CYS A 494 18.46 -28.59 -10.33
C CYS A 494 19.98 -28.43 -10.40
N GLN A 495 20.50 -28.51 -11.62
CA GLN A 495 21.92 -28.39 -11.98
C GLN A 495 22.08 -27.20 -12.94
N GLU A 496 23.32 -26.75 -13.17
CA GLU A 496 23.59 -25.57 -14.01
C GLU A 496 22.99 -25.67 -15.43
N ASN A 497 22.92 -26.88 -16.02
CA ASN A 497 22.35 -27.10 -17.35
C ASN A 497 20.83 -26.95 -17.39
N ASP A 498 20.15 -27.01 -16.24
CA ASP A 498 18.71 -26.83 -16.12
C ASP A 498 18.31 -25.36 -16.21
N TYR A 499 19.26 -24.42 -16.15
CA TYR A 499 19.02 -22.98 -16.24
C TYR A 499 19.34 -22.42 -17.63
N ILE A 500 18.67 -21.33 -17.98
CA ILE A 500 18.89 -20.52 -19.19
C ILE A 500 19.13 -19.06 -18.82
N GLN A 501 19.98 -18.42 -19.61
CA GLN A 501 20.11 -16.96 -19.54
C GLN A 501 18.87 -16.31 -20.17
N TRP A 502 18.27 -15.39 -19.42
CA TRP A 502 17.13 -14.58 -19.85
C TRP A 502 17.42 -13.11 -19.60
N LEU A 503 17.27 -12.28 -20.64
CA LEU A 503 17.42 -10.82 -20.54
C LEU A 503 16.07 -10.21 -20.15
N ALA A 504 16.02 -9.57 -19.00
CA ALA A 504 14.83 -8.86 -18.55
C ALA A 504 14.52 -7.65 -19.44
N HIS A 505 13.24 -7.31 -19.57
CA HIS A 505 12.74 -6.17 -20.36
C HIS A 505 13.18 -6.17 -21.83
N SER A 506 13.54 -7.33 -22.38
CA SER A 506 13.88 -7.46 -23.79
C SER A 506 12.64 -7.29 -24.65
N SER A 507 12.73 -6.41 -25.65
CA SER A 507 11.65 -6.09 -26.59
C SER A 507 12.14 -6.07 -28.04
N ASP A 508 13.40 -5.70 -28.28
CA ASP A 508 14.02 -5.74 -29.60
C ASP A 508 15.48 -6.16 -29.48
N ILE A 509 15.75 -7.44 -29.75
CA ILE A 509 17.09 -8.04 -29.67
C ILE A 509 18.11 -7.33 -30.59
N SER A 510 17.65 -6.62 -31.62
CA SER A 510 18.52 -5.87 -32.53
C SER A 510 18.98 -4.52 -31.97
N ASP A 511 18.30 -3.99 -30.96
CA ASP A 511 18.63 -2.71 -30.33
C ASP A 511 19.79 -2.88 -29.31
N PRO A 512 20.90 -2.14 -29.43
CA PRO A 512 21.97 -2.16 -28.43
C PRO A 512 21.50 -1.70 -27.04
N THR A 513 20.39 -0.97 -26.93
CA THR A 513 19.77 -0.53 -25.68
C THR A 513 18.68 -1.47 -25.17
N ASP A 514 18.46 -2.62 -25.82
CA ASP A 514 17.45 -3.60 -25.42
C ASP A 514 17.61 -4.07 -23.98
N GLY A 515 16.53 -4.07 -23.20
CA GLY A 515 16.53 -4.40 -21.78
C GLY A 515 17.15 -3.33 -20.87
N CYS A 516 17.55 -2.15 -21.37
CA CYS A 516 17.97 -1.04 -20.52
C CYS A 516 16.75 -0.45 -19.82
N MET A 517 16.65 -0.67 -18.50
CA MET A 517 15.62 -0.06 -17.67
C MET A 517 16.30 0.68 -16.52
N LEU A 518 15.95 1.95 -16.30
CA LEU A 518 16.55 2.77 -15.24
C LEU A 518 18.10 2.69 -15.28
N GLY A 519 18.66 2.83 -16.48
CA GLY A 519 20.09 2.88 -16.70
C GLY A 519 20.90 1.58 -16.68
N TYR A 520 20.31 0.40 -16.54
CA TYR A 520 21.04 -0.88 -16.67
C TYR A 520 20.14 -2.04 -17.11
N LYS A 521 20.79 -3.09 -17.63
CA LYS A 521 20.17 -4.36 -18.02
C LYS A 521 20.38 -5.41 -16.93
N GLU A 522 19.47 -6.35 -16.79
CA GLU A 522 19.64 -7.50 -15.90
C GLU A 522 19.49 -8.81 -16.70
N ARG A 523 20.54 -9.64 -16.69
CA ARG A 523 20.49 -11.00 -17.22
C ARG A 523 20.32 -11.98 -16.07
N PHE A 524 19.25 -12.76 -16.09
CA PHE A 524 18.94 -13.76 -15.07
C PHE A 524 19.30 -15.16 -15.54
N LEU A 525 19.66 -16.03 -14.61
CA LEU A 525 19.58 -17.48 -14.82
C LEU A 525 18.21 -17.97 -14.33
N ARG A 526 17.36 -18.38 -15.27
CA ARG A 526 16.01 -18.89 -15.00
C ARG A 526 15.94 -20.38 -15.28
N LEU A 527 15.11 -21.08 -14.51
CA LEU A 527 14.86 -22.50 -14.74
C LEU A 527 14.23 -22.68 -16.12
N ARG A 528 14.69 -23.66 -16.89
CA ARG A 528 14.03 -24.00 -18.16
C ARG A 528 12.68 -24.64 -17.88
N LYS A 529 11.72 -24.36 -18.74
CA LYS A 529 10.35 -24.89 -18.62
C LYS A 529 10.28 -26.41 -18.80
N ASP A 530 11.21 -27.00 -19.55
CA ASP A 530 11.34 -28.45 -19.73
C ASP A 530 12.16 -29.15 -18.63
N SER A 531 12.79 -28.38 -17.74
CA SER A 531 13.57 -28.90 -16.61
C SER A 531 12.70 -29.14 -15.39
N VAL A 532 12.26 -30.39 -15.21
CA VAL A 532 11.53 -30.81 -14.01
C VAL A 532 12.53 -31.19 -12.91
N CYS A 533 12.86 -30.23 -12.05
CA CYS A 533 13.77 -30.40 -10.91
C CYS A 533 13.44 -29.43 -9.78
N TRP A 534 14.01 -29.68 -8.60
CA TRP A 534 13.86 -28.84 -7.42
C TRP A 534 14.96 -27.77 -7.37
N ASN A 535 14.57 -26.49 -7.33
CA ASN A 535 15.50 -25.36 -7.18
C ASN A 535 16.21 -25.41 -5.83
N GLY A 536 15.50 -25.77 -4.76
CA GLY A 536 16.03 -25.80 -3.42
C GLY A 536 15.64 -24.60 -2.58
N ARG A 537 15.59 -24.78 -1.26
CA ARG A 537 15.23 -23.69 -0.32
C ARG A 537 16.25 -22.56 -0.29
N ASP A 538 17.50 -22.93 -0.50
CA ASP A 538 18.69 -22.10 -0.58
C ASP A 538 18.93 -21.54 -1.99
N TYR A 539 17.97 -21.70 -2.91
CA TYR A 539 18.01 -21.06 -4.23
C TYR A 539 18.13 -19.54 -4.10
N ILE A 540 19.11 -18.98 -4.80
CA ILE A 540 19.33 -17.54 -4.89
C ILE A 540 19.23 -17.17 -6.35
N VAL A 541 18.39 -16.19 -6.64
CA VAL A 541 18.25 -15.62 -7.99
C VAL A 541 19.60 -15.09 -8.44
N THR A 542 20.17 -15.73 -9.46
CA THR A 542 21.44 -15.29 -10.05
C THR A 542 21.15 -14.29 -11.15
N LYS A 543 21.72 -13.09 -11.02
CA LYS A 543 21.56 -12.01 -12.00
C LYS A 543 22.86 -11.25 -12.23
N GLU A 544 23.07 -10.83 -13.46
CA GLU A 544 24.22 -10.04 -13.90
C GLU A 544 23.75 -8.68 -14.42
N PRO A 545 24.04 -7.58 -13.70
CA PRO A 545 23.72 -6.24 -14.18
C PRO A 545 24.73 -5.77 -15.23
N THR A 546 24.26 -5.10 -16.28
CA THR A 546 25.10 -4.45 -17.29
C THR A 546 24.67 -3.00 -17.45
N THR A 547 25.53 -2.06 -17.10
CA THR A 547 25.22 -0.62 -17.15
C THR A 547 25.00 -0.14 -18.58
N CYS A 548 24.02 0.76 -18.75
CA CYS A 548 23.69 1.40 -20.01
C CYS A 548 24.23 2.84 -20.07
N PRO A 549 24.55 3.36 -21.28
CA PRO A 549 24.84 4.78 -21.44
C PRO A 549 23.60 5.62 -21.17
N CYS A 550 23.75 6.75 -20.47
CA CYS A 550 22.63 7.64 -20.19
C CYS A 550 22.04 8.25 -21.47
N THR A 551 20.72 8.28 -21.55
CA THR A 551 19.90 8.95 -22.56
C THR A 551 19.05 10.04 -21.90
N LEU A 552 18.31 10.84 -22.68
CA LEU A 552 17.37 11.81 -22.10
C LEU A 552 16.21 11.15 -21.35
N ASN A 553 15.89 9.88 -21.63
CA ASN A 553 14.81 9.15 -20.96
C ASN A 553 15.18 8.72 -19.53
N ASP A 554 16.47 8.73 -19.19
CA ASP A 554 16.97 8.45 -17.83
C ASP A 554 16.91 9.71 -16.92
N PHE A 555 16.38 10.82 -17.45
CA PHE A 555 16.15 12.07 -16.74
C PHE A 555 14.68 12.47 -16.80
N GLN A 556 14.17 12.97 -15.69
CA GLN A 556 12.86 13.60 -15.59
C GLN A 556 13.02 15.12 -15.49
N CYS A 557 11.97 15.85 -15.84
CA CYS A 557 11.98 17.30 -15.65
C CYS A 557 12.02 17.65 -14.17
N ASP A 558 12.84 18.64 -13.86
CA ASP A 558 12.96 19.19 -12.51
C ASP A 558 11.94 20.30 -12.30
N PHE A 559 11.85 20.83 -11.07
CA PHE A 559 10.85 21.83 -10.70
C PHE A 559 10.83 23.03 -11.67
N GLY A 560 9.64 23.40 -12.13
CA GLY A 560 9.44 24.52 -13.08
C GLY A 560 9.73 24.18 -14.54
N PHE A 561 9.96 22.91 -14.87
CA PHE A 561 10.12 22.40 -16.23
C PHE A 561 9.06 21.34 -16.56
N TYR A 562 8.80 21.12 -17.84
CA TYR A 562 7.88 20.10 -18.33
C TYR A 562 8.34 19.56 -19.69
N HIS A 563 7.88 18.37 -20.05
CA HIS A 563 8.08 17.84 -21.40
C HIS A 563 7.17 18.58 -22.38
N ALA A 564 7.74 19.14 -23.44
CA ALA A 564 6.94 19.60 -24.58
C ALA A 564 6.28 18.38 -25.27
N GLU A 565 5.11 18.58 -25.88
CA GLU A 565 4.39 17.49 -26.57
C GLU A 565 5.31 16.71 -27.52
N ASN A 566 5.35 15.38 -27.36
CA ASN A 566 6.17 14.45 -28.13
C ASN A 566 7.69 14.72 -28.09
N SER A 567 8.19 15.35 -27.03
CA SER A 567 9.61 15.65 -26.85
C SER A 567 10.13 15.15 -25.50
N SER A 568 11.28 14.47 -25.53
CA SER A 568 12.04 14.10 -24.32
C SER A 568 12.81 15.29 -23.72
N VAL A 569 12.66 16.49 -24.29
CA VAL A 569 13.34 17.71 -23.85
C VAL A 569 12.47 18.44 -22.82
N CYS A 570 13.03 18.67 -21.64
CA CYS A 570 12.45 19.52 -20.61
C CYS A 570 12.60 20.99 -20.98
N VAL A 571 11.46 21.68 -21.05
CA VAL A 571 11.37 23.11 -21.34
C VAL A 571 10.83 23.86 -20.11
N GLU A 572 11.30 25.08 -19.92
CA GLU A 572 10.88 25.91 -18.78
C GLU A 572 9.39 26.25 -18.89
N GLN A 573 8.65 26.11 -17.79
CA GLN A 573 7.25 26.50 -17.72
C GLN A 573 7.13 28.02 -17.88
N PRO A 574 6.29 28.52 -18.80
CA PRO A 574 6.15 29.96 -19.03
C PRO A 574 5.66 30.67 -17.77
N ASP A 575 4.61 30.14 -17.14
CA ASP A 575 4.02 30.64 -15.90
C ASP A 575 3.89 29.50 -14.87
N LEU A 576 4.30 29.76 -13.63
CA LEU A 576 4.06 28.87 -12.49
C LEU A 576 2.69 29.20 -11.90
N ILE A 577 1.77 28.23 -11.92
CA ILE A 577 0.38 28.38 -11.47
C ILE A 577 0.08 27.33 -10.40
N GLY A 578 -0.88 27.62 -9.52
CA GLY A 578 -1.38 26.68 -8.52
C GLY A 578 -0.28 26.24 -7.55
N HIS A 579 -0.18 24.94 -7.29
CA HIS A 579 0.77 24.41 -6.31
C HIS A 579 2.24 24.60 -6.71
N SER A 580 2.56 24.63 -8.00
CA SER A 580 3.92 24.97 -8.45
C SER A 580 4.30 26.40 -8.03
N LEU A 581 3.35 27.35 -8.03
CA LEU A 581 3.60 28.70 -7.54
C LEU A 581 3.76 28.73 -6.03
N GLU A 582 2.91 28.00 -5.29
CA GLU A 582 2.98 27.89 -3.83
C GLU A 582 4.32 27.33 -3.37
N PHE A 583 4.76 26.22 -3.97
CA PHE A 583 6.09 25.66 -3.75
C PHE A 583 7.20 26.65 -4.09
N CYS A 584 7.05 27.46 -5.14
CA CYS A 584 8.05 28.47 -5.47
C CYS A 584 8.13 29.63 -4.47
N LEU A 585 7.00 30.01 -3.86
CA LEU A 585 6.94 31.10 -2.89
C LEU A 585 7.40 30.68 -1.49
N HIS A 586 7.12 29.43 -1.11
CA HIS A 586 7.34 28.93 0.25
C HIS A 586 8.48 27.89 0.38
N GLY A 587 8.96 27.34 -0.74
CA GLY A 587 10.05 26.36 -0.78
C GLY A 587 11.42 26.97 -0.43
N ARG A 588 12.38 26.12 -0.07
CA ARG A 588 13.76 26.53 0.22
C ARG A 588 14.47 26.93 -1.08
N LYS A 589 15.35 27.93 -1.02
CA LYS A 589 16.10 28.40 -2.20
C LYS A 589 16.88 27.30 -2.92
N GLU A 590 17.42 26.34 -2.16
CA GLU A 590 18.16 25.19 -2.70
C GLU A 590 17.27 24.27 -3.55
N GLN A 591 15.97 24.19 -3.25
CA GLN A 591 15.00 23.41 -4.02
C GLN A 591 14.57 24.11 -5.31
N LEU A 592 14.68 25.44 -5.34
CA LEU A 592 14.30 26.29 -6.47
C LEU A 592 15.47 26.52 -7.45
N GLN A 593 16.68 26.07 -7.08
CA GLN A 593 17.83 26.03 -7.95
C GLN A 593 17.81 24.74 -8.76
N THR A 594 17.52 24.87 -10.05
CA THR A 594 17.33 23.72 -10.94
C THR A 594 18.20 23.81 -12.17
N SER A 595 18.58 22.66 -12.74
CA SER A 595 19.21 22.58 -14.06
C SER A 595 18.22 22.25 -15.18
N GLY A 596 16.93 22.15 -14.87
CA GLY A 596 15.84 21.74 -15.77
C GLY A 596 15.65 20.23 -15.87
N TYR A 597 16.69 19.44 -15.58
CA TYR A 597 16.67 17.99 -15.58
C TYR A 597 17.17 17.44 -14.25
N ARG A 598 16.61 16.31 -13.84
CA ARG A 598 17.07 15.51 -12.70
C ARG A 598 17.07 14.03 -13.09
N LYS A 599 18.08 13.28 -12.64
CA LYS A 599 18.15 11.85 -12.92
C LYS A 599 16.96 11.13 -12.27
N ILE A 600 16.40 10.12 -12.93
CA ILE A 600 15.31 9.32 -12.34
C ILE A 600 15.85 8.59 -11.10
N PRO A 601 15.13 8.58 -9.97
CA PRO A 601 15.60 7.87 -8.77
C PRO A 601 15.69 6.37 -8.99
N GLY A 602 16.80 5.78 -8.55
CA GLY A 602 17.13 4.37 -8.82
C GLY A 602 17.76 4.14 -10.20
N ASP A 603 18.01 5.19 -10.99
CA ASP A 603 18.68 5.08 -12.28
C ASP A 603 20.20 5.01 -12.12
N HIS A 604 20.80 3.94 -12.68
CA HIS A 604 22.23 3.66 -12.58
C HIS A 604 22.98 3.79 -13.91
N CYS A 605 22.47 4.55 -14.88
CA CYS A 605 23.18 4.79 -16.15
C CYS A 605 24.53 5.49 -15.92
N GLU A 606 25.51 5.20 -16.78
CA GLU A 606 26.85 5.78 -16.74
C GLU A 606 27.29 6.29 -18.12
N GLY A 607 27.96 7.44 -18.16
CA GLY A 607 28.37 8.06 -19.43
C GLY A 607 27.17 8.55 -20.26
N GLY A 608 27.32 8.63 -21.58
CA GLY A 608 26.24 9.08 -22.47
C GLY A 608 25.91 10.57 -22.34
N ILE A 609 24.63 10.92 -22.48
CA ILE A 609 24.13 12.29 -22.42
C ILE A 609 24.09 12.75 -20.97
N THR A 610 24.72 13.90 -20.71
CA THR A 610 24.55 14.64 -19.46
C THR A 610 23.99 16.02 -19.84
N PRO A 611 22.75 16.35 -19.47
CA PRO A 611 22.18 17.66 -19.77
C PRO A 611 23.09 18.78 -19.27
N GLU A 612 23.28 19.83 -20.09
CA GLU A 612 24.12 20.96 -19.70
C GLU A 612 23.56 21.61 -18.43
N ARG A 613 24.32 21.53 -17.33
CA ARG A 613 23.91 22.05 -16.03
C ARG A 613 24.01 23.58 -16.01
N LYS A 614 22.92 24.26 -16.35
CA LYS A 614 22.76 25.68 -16.07
C LYS A 614 21.81 25.85 -14.90
N GLU A 615 22.35 26.19 -13.74
CA GLU A 615 21.53 26.43 -12.55
C GLU A 615 20.71 27.72 -12.74
N ILE A 616 19.39 27.55 -12.77
CA ILE A 616 18.39 28.61 -12.87
C ILE A 616 17.77 28.77 -11.48
N ASP A 617 17.85 29.98 -10.95
CA ASP A 617 17.22 30.36 -9.68
C ASP A 617 15.79 30.80 -9.96
N LEU A 618 14.84 29.85 -9.86
CA LEU A 618 13.42 30.11 -10.13
C LEU A 618 12.77 31.04 -9.10
N SER A 619 13.38 31.21 -7.91
CA SER A 619 12.84 32.10 -6.88
C SER A 619 12.71 33.55 -7.38
N LYS A 620 13.63 34.00 -8.25
CA LYS A 620 13.58 35.33 -8.88
C LYS A 620 12.38 35.50 -9.80
N LYS A 621 11.99 34.43 -10.51
CA LYS A 621 10.85 34.43 -11.43
C LYS A 621 9.54 34.56 -10.66
N CYS A 622 9.40 33.83 -9.56
CA CYS A 622 8.18 33.79 -8.75
C CYS A 622 7.89 35.13 -8.07
N VAL A 623 8.93 35.82 -7.59
CA VAL A 623 8.79 37.14 -6.96
C VAL A 623 8.63 38.28 -7.99
N SER A 624 9.05 38.09 -9.25
CA SER A 624 8.92 39.12 -10.30
C SER A 624 7.46 39.47 -10.64
N ASN A 625 6.53 38.53 -10.47
CA ASN A 625 5.10 38.76 -10.68
C ASN A 625 4.46 39.57 -9.53
N LEU A 626 4.95 39.43 -8.29
CA LEU A 626 4.51 40.23 -7.14
C LEU A 626 4.99 41.70 -7.22
N LEU A 627 6.14 41.95 -7.86
CA LEU A 627 6.66 43.29 -8.11
C LEU A 627 5.98 43.99 -9.30
N ARG A 628 5.12 43.30 -10.07
CA ARG A 628 4.41 43.86 -11.22
C ARG A 628 3.09 44.56 -10.86
N THR A 629 2.87 44.88 -9.59
CA THR A 629 1.96 45.96 -9.17
C THR A 629 2.73 47.26 -9.05
N GLU A 630 3.20 47.83 -10.16
CA GLU A 630 3.43 49.28 -10.19
C GLU A 630 2.06 49.96 -10.23
N PRO A 631 1.82 51.01 -9.41
CA PRO A 631 0.63 51.80 -9.58
C PRO A 631 0.74 52.47 -10.95
N LEU A 632 -0.22 52.20 -11.84
CA LEU A 632 -0.46 53.00 -13.04
C LEU A 632 -0.84 54.43 -12.61
N VAL A 633 0.15 55.22 -12.22
CA VAL A 633 0.06 56.68 -12.18
C VAL A 633 0.22 57.15 -13.62
N SER A 634 -0.79 56.87 -14.44
CA SER A 634 -0.86 57.36 -15.81
C SER A 634 -1.63 58.68 -15.82
N PHE A 635 -0.86 59.76 -15.74
CA PHE A 635 -1.03 61.06 -16.41
C PHE A 635 -2.31 61.27 -17.26
N TYR A 636 -3.51 61.39 -16.67
CA TYR A 636 -4.69 61.91 -17.40
C TYR A 636 -5.76 62.66 -16.57
N CYS A 637 -5.44 63.16 -15.36
CA CYS A 637 -6.40 63.93 -14.56
C CYS A 637 -5.88 65.30 -14.06
N ILE A 638 -5.10 66.03 -14.87
CA ILE A 638 -4.72 67.43 -14.58
C ILE A 638 -5.66 68.47 -15.26
N ILE A 639 -6.68 68.06 -16.03
CA ILE A 639 -7.57 69.02 -16.71
C ILE A 639 -9.01 69.09 -16.15
N ASN A 640 -9.43 68.23 -15.22
CA ASN A 640 -10.81 68.23 -14.68
C ASN A 640 -10.94 68.58 -13.19
N VAL A 641 -10.03 69.37 -12.63
CA VAL A 641 -10.09 69.84 -11.22
C VAL A 641 -10.57 71.31 -11.09
N LYS A 642 -10.99 71.96 -12.18
CA LYS A 642 -11.49 73.35 -12.13
C LYS A 642 -12.99 73.56 -12.42
N ILE A 643 -13.79 72.50 -12.60
CA ILE A 643 -15.23 72.62 -12.88
C ILE A 643 -16.06 71.64 -12.05
N TYR A 644 -15.77 71.45 -10.76
CA TYR A 644 -16.70 70.76 -9.85
C TYR A 644 -16.66 71.29 -8.40
N THR A 645 -16.03 72.44 -8.17
CA THR A 645 -15.99 73.13 -6.87
C THR A 645 -17.09 74.18 -6.69
N LEU A 646 -18.12 74.19 -7.55
CA LEU A 646 -19.20 75.19 -7.51
C LEU A 646 -20.64 74.64 -7.50
N SER A 647 -20.88 73.31 -7.51
CA SER A 647 -22.25 72.75 -7.35
C SER A 647 -22.49 72.04 -6.02
N ALA A 648 -21.45 71.92 -5.17
CA ALA A 648 -21.54 71.27 -3.85
C ALA A 648 -22.26 72.10 -2.77
N ILE A 649 -22.65 73.35 -3.07
CA ILE A 649 -23.37 74.24 -2.14
C ILE A 649 -24.90 74.15 -2.35
N SER A 650 -25.37 73.52 -3.43
CA SER A 650 -26.80 73.45 -3.77
C SER A 650 -27.49 72.16 -3.30
N VAL A 651 -26.73 71.10 -3.03
CA VAL A 651 -27.27 69.75 -2.72
C VAL A 651 -27.42 69.52 -1.21
N LEU A 652 -26.66 70.23 -0.38
CA LEU A 652 -26.77 70.14 1.09
C LEU A 652 -28.03 70.79 1.67
N TRP A 653 -28.76 71.57 0.86
CA TRP A 653 -29.99 72.25 1.28
C TRP A 653 -31.27 71.44 1.00
N LEU A 654 -31.19 70.38 0.17
CA LEU A 654 -32.33 69.53 -0.19
C LEU A 654 -32.47 68.26 0.67
N LEU A 655 -31.45 67.92 1.46
CA LEU A 655 -31.47 66.77 2.38
C LEU A 655 -32.08 67.06 3.75
N PHE A 656 -32.63 68.26 3.97
CA PHE A 656 -33.18 68.68 5.28
C PHE A 656 -34.71 68.69 5.37
N ASN A 657 -35.46 68.18 4.39
CA ASN A 657 -36.92 68.11 4.49
C ASN A 657 -37.46 66.78 3.97
N VAL A 658 -38.29 66.14 4.80
CA VAL A 658 -39.15 64.96 4.52
C VAL A 658 -38.41 63.62 4.65
N PHE A 659 -38.19 63.07 5.86
CA PHE A 659 -39.16 62.33 6.68
C PHE A 659 -40.05 61.37 5.87
N ASP A 660 -39.83 60.06 5.96
CA ASP A 660 -40.68 59.11 6.72
C ASP A 660 -40.54 57.64 6.21
N ARG A 661 -40.16 56.75 7.14
CA ARG A 661 -40.66 55.37 7.38
C ARG A 661 -40.48 54.17 6.39
N PHE A 662 -39.98 53.08 7.03
CA PHE A 662 -40.41 51.64 6.98
C PHE A 662 -39.98 50.79 5.77
N LEU A 663 -39.76 49.46 5.83
CA LEU A 663 -39.46 48.41 6.83
C LEU A 663 -39.31 47.07 6.04
N VAL A 664 -38.72 46.04 6.66
CA VAL A 664 -38.97 44.58 6.54
C VAL A 664 -37.82 43.71 5.98
N HIS A 665 -37.24 42.92 6.90
CA HIS A 665 -36.47 41.68 6.70
C HIS A 665 -37.37 40.45 6.50
N ARG A 666 -36.84 39.36 5.90
CA ARG A 666 -37.32 37.98 6.12
C ARG A 666 -36.17 36.96 6.17
N TYR A 667 -36.26 36.06 7.15
CA TYR A 667 -35.54 34.79 7.34
C TYR A 667 -36.43 33.60 6.91
N SER A 668 -35.84 32.43 6.67
CA SER A 668 -36.52 31.13 6.86
C SER A 668 -35.56 30.01 7.28
N VAL A 669 -35.90 29.34 8.38
CA VAL A 669 -35.42 28.03 8.88
C VAL A 669 -36.66 27.12 8.94
N LEU A 670 -36.50 25.78 8.78
CA LEU A 670 -37.33 24.64 9.26
C LEU A 670 -36.98 23.39 8.41
N GLN A 671 -36.93 22.12 8.84
CA GLN A 671 -37.04 21.40 10.13
C GLN A 671 -36.74 19.90 9.87
N GLN A 672 -36.32 19.17 10.91
CA GLN A 672 -36.25 17.69 10.98
C GLN A 672 -37.63 17.01 10.90
N HIS A 673 -37.66 15.73 10.48
CA HIS A 673 -38.49 14.69 11.12
C HIS A 673 -37.86 13.29 10.98
N ALA A 674 -38.11 12.49 12.00
CA ALA A 674 -37.68 11.12 12.25
C ALA A 674 -38.87 10.13 12.12
N GLU A 675 -38.57 8.84 12.39
CA GLU A 675 -39.42 7.63 12.54
C GLU A 675 -39.47 6.70 11.31
N ALA A 676 -39.56 5.36 11.39
CA ALA A 676 -39.11 4.26 12.27
C ALA A 676 -39.93 2.99 11.87
N ASN A 677 -39.37 1.79 12.10
CA ASN A 677 -39.93 0.41 12.04
C ASN A 677 -39.82 -0.31 10.67
N GLY A 678 -39.35 -1.57 10.55
CA GLY A 678 -38.80 -2.55 11.50
C GLY A 678 -38.55 -3.92 10.80
N ILE A 679 -37.50 -4.64 11.25
CA ILE A 679 -37.33 -6.10 11.58
C ILE A 679 -37.75 -7.13 10.49
N GLU A 680 -36.95 -8.11 10.02
CA GLU A 680 -36.43 -9.32 10.75
C GLU A 680 -35.44 -10.19 9.92
N GLY A 681 -34.41 -10.75 10.58
CA GLY A 681 -33.68 -12.03 10.35
C GLY A 681 -32.65 -12.20 9.20
N VAL A 682 -31.56 -12.98 9.24
CA VAL A 682 -30.82 -13.86 10.20
C VAL A 682 -29.47 -14.26 9.51
N ASP A 683 -28.39 -14.42 10.31
CA ASP A 683 -27.11 -15.17 10.18
C ASP A 683 -25.96 -14.82 9.17
N ASP A 684 -24.86 -14.34 9.78
CA ASP A 684 -23.47 -14.87 9.84
C ASP A 684 -22.74 -15.42 8.61
N LEU A 685 -21.62 -14.78 8.21
CA LEU A 685 -20.24 -15.22 8.51
C LEU A 685 -19.24 -14.20 7.91
N ASP A 686 -18.60 -13.37 8.73
CA ASP A 686 -17.46 -12.54 8.30
C ASP A 686 -16.18 -13.39 8.26
N THR A 687 -15.66 -13.61 7.06
CA THR A 687 -14.35 -14.20 6.83
C THR A 687 -13.26 -13.19 7.14
N LEU A 688 -12.52 -13.42 8.24
CA LEU A 688 -11.25 -12.75 8.53
C LEU A 688 -10.19 -13.09 7.46
N GLU A 689 -9.87 -12.14 6.58
CA GLU A 689 -8.62 -12.14 5.82
C GLU A 689 -7.48 -11.66 6.72
N GLY A 690 -6.83 -12.62 7.38
CA GLY A 690 -5.54 -12.42 8.04
C GLY A 690 -4.39 -12.76 7.08
N GLY A 691 -3.59 -11.76 6.72
CA GLY A 691 -2.30 -11.96 6.07
C GLY A 691 -2.04 -11.06 4.86
N LYS A 692 -1.78 -9.77 5.09
CA LYS A 692 -1.17 -8.91 4.06
C LYS A 692 -0.01 -8.13 4.66
N THR A 693 1.21 -8.41 4.20
CA THR A 693 2.27 -7.40 4.10
C THR A 693 1.99 -6.56 2.85
N HIS A 694 0.90 -5.80 2.88
CA HIS A 694 0.72 -4.67 1.99
C HIS A 694 1.14 -3.42 2.75
N TYR A 695 2.10 -2.69 2.22
CA TYR A 695 2.36 -1.32 2.67
C TYR A 695 1.25 -0.43 2.12
N HIS A 696 0.07 -0.47 2.75
CA HIS A 696 -0.89 0.63 2.68
C HIS A 696 -0.71 1.40 3.98
N ASP A 697 0.17 2.41 3.93
CA ASP A 697 0.25 3.38 5.01
C ASP A 697 -0.61 4.58 4.61
N ASP A 698 -1.92 4.45 4.80
CA ASP A 698 -2.83 5.56 4.63
C ASP A 698 -2.51 6.55 5.74
N SER A 699 -1.90 7.67 5.34
CA SER A 699 -1.64 8.75 6.28
C SER A 699 -2.94 9.22 6.94
N ASP A 700 -4.11 8.97 6.36
CA ASP A 700 -5.40 9.45 6.86
C ASP A 700 -6.30 8.36 7.48
N GLU A 701 -5.80 7.14 7.70
CA GLU A 701 -6.58 6.00 8.19
C GLU A 701 -7.38 6.37 9.46
N VAL A 702 -8.70 6.17 9.39
CA VAL A 702 -9.62 6.36 10.51
C VAL A 702 -9.85 4.99 11.12
N HIS A 703 -9.38 4.76 12.35
CA HIS A 703 -10.00 3.75 13.19
C HIS A 703 -11.40 4.26 13.58
N THR A 704 -12.38 4.08 12.71
CA THR A 704 -13.79 4.19 13.09
C THR A 704 -14.22 2.89 13.75
N ASP A 705 -13.78 2.67 14.99
CA ASP A 705 -14.53 1.78 15.90
C ASP A 705 -15.68 2.60 16.49
N THR A 706 -16.69 2.87 15.67
CA THR A 706 -17.99 3.34 16.16
C THR A 706 -18.89 2.13 16.34
N HIS A 707 -18.82 1.50 17.52
CA HIS A 707 -19.88 0.61 18.01
C HIS A 707 -20.74 1.35 19.03
N TRP A 708 -22.05 1.38 18.76
CA TRP A 708 -23.09 1.53 19.77
C TRP A 708 -23.39 0.17 20.40
#